data_AF-A0A8H4N3C8-F1
#
_entry.id   AF-A0A8H4N3C8-F1
#
_cell.length_a   1.000
_cell.length_b   1.000
_cell.length_c   1.000
_cell.angle_alpha   90.00
_cell.angle_beta   90.00
_cell.angle_gamma   90.00
#
_symmetry.space_group_name_H-M   'P 1'
#
loop_
_entity.id
_entity.type
_entity.pdbx_description
1 polymer ?
#
loop_
_entity_poly.entity_id
_entity_poly.type
_entity_poly.pdbx_seq_one_letter_code
_entity_poly.pdbx_strand_id
1 'polypeptide(L)'
;MPHQVLTRAEVAKHNNADDLWCIIDHRVYDLTDFLDAHPGGSVVLAQIAGTDATAAFYNLHRHEVLQKYASLCVGVLENETPEVVEQKAGELSAVPYAEPLWLRPTFHSPYYKDTHRALQQAVRVFTDTYVTPEAQEKERDGTYISQELIDRMAETNILAMKLGPGRHLHGRKLLGGAVDGKDFDYFHDLVVAQESVRAKARGFQDGNMAGMMISLTAVREWLGDKQLQAKVTEECLSGKKKICLAITEAFAGSDVAGIRTTAEKTPDGKHYIINGTKKWITNGMFCDYFVVGCKTDKGFSVILVDRQEGVETKPIKTSYSTAAATAYIQFENVKVPVNHLLGQEHKGFMVIMSNFNHERWAMCCGVISWQRIIVEECLKWANQRIVFGKNLLAQPVIRQKLAKMISHVEANQAWLEQITHQMCKMTYKEQARHLSGPIGLLKSFATRSAHEVADEAVNIFGGRGITQTGMGRVVEHFHRCYKFDAILGGTEEILADLGAPFDEPKTDERRRESACCRGCWSGGPGAAGWRWMEDRLAARAAGREALARWCALLGGRSSRLARALICAGRKVHMTAGASAGPIRGRRCAGVEMSAWTRSGVVVILDAGPASAVLCQPVPHGEASWTCDQPWSGAVQAAGVVGAAIRGVRSASQQGPSHALTLDVLLNASPPSTLFSSSEPPLLPFTPPPSALTISVSPSTPTPHHTTSPPSLTFPAAYHDTLPTSRVSTDCHSNMRSNSISSISSSSSAWDCEDSMQIFVKNIAGETFPLTVPSDTSIETLKSLLALRTNLPSSDLRLVHAGKHLTSADSTLTDYNIARDSTLHLALPVRGGMPPKKIRCSYKDCKDAAQRIVGDCGFCSGHFCGRHRLLEDHKCSGLEDCKKESHERNAEKLNSERTVAIRGI
;
A
#
# COMPACT_ATOMS: atom_id res chain seq x y z
N MET A 1 39.96 4.54 11.42
CA MET A 1 41.27 4.04 11.91
C MET A 1 42.28 4.12 10.78
N PRO A 2 43.60 4.18 11.03
CA PRO A 2 44.58 3.82 9.99
C PRO A 2 44.46 2.32 9.76
N HIS A 3 43.74 1.91 8.71
CA HIS A 3 43.61 0.49 8.38
C HIS A 3 44.98 -0.05 7.99
N GLN A 4 45.46 -1.05 8.72
CA GLN A 4 46.71 -1.72 8.37
C GLN A 4 46.51 -2.41 7.01
N VAL A 5 47.47 -2.23 6.10
CA VAL A 5 47.49 -2.97 4.84
C VAL A 5 48.03 -4.36 5.16
N LEU A 6 47.21 -5.38 4.93
CA LEU A 6 47.48 -6.76 5.33
C LEU A 6 47.50 -7.69 4.10
N THR A 7 48.26 -8.77 4.17
CA THR A 7 48.24 -9.79 3.11
C THR A 7 47.39 -10.98 3.54
N ARG A 8 46.84 -11.72 2.57
CA ARG A 8 46.12 -12.98 2.84
C ARG A 8 46.99 -14.02 3.58
N ALA A 9 48.31 -13.97 3.36
CA ALA A 9 49.29 -14.81 4.06
C ALA A 9 49.56 -14.37 5.51
N GLU A 10 49.28 -13.10 5.86
CA GLU A 10 49.30 -12.65 7.25
C GLU A 10 48.07 -13.18 7.98
N VAL A 11 46.87 -12.95 7.43
CA VAL A 11 45.59 -13.40 8.01
C VAL A 11 45.60 -14.92 8.26
N ALA A 12 46.18 -15.72 7.37
CA ALA A 12 46.27 -17.17 7.50
C ALA A 12 47.06 -17.68 8.73
N LYS A 13 47.78 -16.82 9.45
CA LYS A 13 48.44 -17.14 10.73
C LYS A 13 47.45 -17.16 11.91
N HIS A 14 46.48 -16.25 11.87
CA HIS A 14 45.50 -15.99 12.92
C HIS A 14 44.32 -16.96 12.80
N ASN A 15 44.61 -18.25 13.03
CA ASN A 15 43.79 -19.38 12.61
C ASN A 15 43.31 -20.31 13.76
N ASN A 16 43.38 -19.86 15.01
CA ASN A 16 43.04 -20.66 16.19
C ASN A 16 42.10 -19.89 17.14
N ALA A 17 41.71 -20.48 18.29
CA ALA A 17 40.72 -19.88 19.17
C ALA A 17 41.23 -18.67 19.98
N ASP A 18 42.53 -18.65 20.30
CA ASP A 18 43.18 -17.59 21.08
C ASP A 18 43.78 -16.48 20.18
N ASP A 19 43.68 -16.63 18.86
CA ASP A 19 44.14 -15.70 17.83
C ASP A 19 43.40 -15.97 16.51
N LEU A 20 42.27 -15.26 16.29
CA LEU A 20 41.28 -15.57 15.25
C LEU A 20 40.93 -14.37 14.38
N TRP A 21 41.50 -14.27 13.19
CA TRP A 21 41.11 -13.28 12.19
C TRP A 21 40.37 -13.92 11.00
N CYS A 22 39.58 -13.13 10.27
CA CYS A 22 39.02 -13.53 8.98
C CYS A 22 38.92 -12.35 8.00
N ILE A 23 38.87 -12.65 6.70
CA ILE A 23 38.57 -11.66 5.67
C ILE A 23 37.07 -11.68 5.36
N ILE A 24 36.43 -10.51 5.34
CA ILE A 24 35.07 -10.31 4.86
C ILE A 24 35.07 -9.04 4.00
N ASP A 25 34.69 -9.16 2.72
CA ASP A 25 34.60 -8.04 1.78
C ASP A 25 35.91 -7.23 1.71
N HIS A 26 37.02 -7.96 1.51
CA HIS A 26 38.39 -7.44 1.42
C HIS A 26 38.93 -6.73 2.68
N ARG A 27 38.13 -6.65 3.77
CA ARG A 27 38.55 -6.15 5.09
C ARG A 27 38.92 -7.31 6.00
N VAL A 28 39.87 -7.08 6.89
CA VAL A 28 40.30 -8.06 7.90
C VAL A 28 39.67 -7.69 9.25
N TYR A 29 39.01 -8.67 9.86
CA TYR A 29 38.39 -8.55 11.17
C TYR A 29 39.08 -9.46 12.18
N ASP A 30 39.48 -8.90 13.31
CA ASP A 30 39.86 -9.68 14.50
C ASP A 30 38.59 -10.06 15.26
N LEU A 31 38.35 -11.36 15.41
CA LEU A 31 37.17 -11.91 16.06
C LEU A 31 37.51 -12.65 17.36
N THR A 32 38.76 -12.55 17.86
CA THR A 32 39.26 -13.31 19.02
C THR A 32 38.39 -13.05 20.26
N ASP A 33 38.30 -11.79 20.71
CA ASP A 33 37.43 -11.38 21.82
C ASP A 33 35.92 -11.53 21.52
N PHE A 34 35.54 -11.71 20.24
CA PHE A 34 34.16 -11.86 19.81
C PHE A 34 33.72 -13.35 19.70
N LEU A 35 34.66 -14.29 19.85
CA LEU A 35 34.46 -15.71 19.56
C LEU A 35 33.28 -16.33 20.34
N ASP A 36 33.26 -16.14 21.66
CA ASP A 36 32.18 -16.60 22.54
C ASP A 36 30.96 -15.65 22.58
N ALA A 37 31.14 -14.40 22.15
CA ALA A 37 30.05 -13.43 22.02
C ALA A 37 29.23 -13.61 20.73
N HIS A 38 29.70 -14.45 19.80
CA HIS A 38 29.05 -14.69 18.51
C HIS A 38 27.73 -15.48 18.67
N PRO A 39 26.57 -14.94 18.24
CA PRO A 39 25.27 -15.60 18.45
C PRO A 39 25.07 -16.94 17.74
N GLY A 40 25.94 -17.31 16.80
CA GLY A 40 25.97 -18.64 16.18
C GLY A 40 26.82 -19.68 16.92
N GLY A 41 27.44 -19.29 18.05
CA GLY A 41 28.46 -20.07 18.75
C GLY A 41 29.85 -19.93 18.14
N SER A 42 30.86 -20.24 18.95
CA SER A 42 32.29 -20.10 18.62
C SER A 42 32.77 -21.08 17.54
N VAL A 43 32.21 -22.30 17.52
CA VAL A 43 32.53 -23.36 16.53
C VAL A 43 32.39 -22.87 15.08
N VAL A 44 31.44 -21.98 14.80
CA VAL A 44 31.21 -21.45 13.44
C VAL A 44 32.32 -20.50 12.99
N LEU A 45 32.91 -19.74 13.93
CA LEU A 45 34.03 -18.83 13.63
C LEU A 45 35.36 -19.59 13.57
N ALA A 46 35.57 -20.58 14.44
CA ALA A 46 36.74 -21.47 14.40
C ALA A 46 36.90 -22.19 13.05
N GLN A 47 35.79 -22.50 12.35
CA GLN A 47 35.79 -23.13 11.02
C GLN A 47 36.21 -22.20 9.87
N ILE A 48 36.29 -20.88 10.09
CA ILE A 48 36.70 -19.86 9.10
C ILE A 48 37.95 -19.07 9.52
N ALA A 49 38.56 -19.45 10.64
CA ALA A 49 39.76 -18.81 11.19
C ALA A 49 40.92 -18.79 10.18
N GLY A 50 41.51 -17.63 9.96
CA GLY A 50 42.58 -17.40 8.98
C GLY A 50 42.14 -17.42 7.50
N THR A 51 40.84 -17.46 7.19
CA THR A 51 40.34 -17.64 5.80
C THR A 51 39.55 -16.43 5.26
N ASP A 52 39.24 -16.49 3.96
CA ASP A 52 38.25 -15.60 3.34
C ASP A 52 36.83 -16.10 3.61
N ALA A 53 36.22 -15.50 4.62
CA ALA A 53 34.88 -15.82 5.09
C ALA A 53 33.79 -15.06 4.32
N THR A 54 34.10 -14.23 3.33
CA THR A 54 33.14 -13.35 2.64
C THR A 54 31.87 -14.08 2.18
N ALA A 55 32.05 -15.24 1.54
CA ALA A 55 30.93 -16.07 1.07
C ALA A 55 30.16 -16.75 2.21
N ALA A 56 30.83 -17.15 3.30
CA ALA A 56 30.17 -17.74 4.47
C ALA A 56 29.35 -16.69 5.24
N PHE A 57 29.94 -15.50 5.44
CA PHE A 57 29.30 -14.36 6.07
C PHE A 57 28.04 -13.95 5.31
N TYR A 58 28.13 -13.69 4.00
CA TYR A 58 26.97 -13.30 3.20
C TYR A 58 25.97 -14.43 2.93
N ASN A 59 26.23 -15.69 3.30
CA ASN A 59 25.17 -16.72 3.35
C ASN A 59 24.30 -16.63 4.63
N LEU A 60 24.80 -16.00 5.69
CA LEU A 60 24.18 -16.00 7.03
C LEU A 60 23.80 -14.62 7.58
N HIS A 61 24.47 -13.55 7.14
CA HIS A 61 24.41 -12.20 7.70
C HIS A 61 24.15 -11.11 6.65
N ARG A 62 23.71 -9.93 7.10
CA ARG A 62 23.58 -8.70 6.29
C ARG A 62 24.88 -7.88 6.38
N HIS A 63 25.21 -7.07 5.36
CA HIS A 63 26.36 -6.15 5.42
C HIS A 63 26.23 -5.15 6.58
N GLU A 64 25.00 -4.73 6.87
CA GLU A 64 24.63 -3.87 8.00
C GLU A 64 25.06 -4.44 9.39
N VAL A 65 25.46 -5.72 9.48
CA VAL A 65 26.09 -6.30 10.69
C VAL A 65 27.54 -5.86 10.86
N LEU A 66 28.31 -5.71 9.78
CA LEU A 66 29.71 -5.25 9.81
C LEU A 66 29.81 -3.81 10.31
N GLN A 67 28.84 -2.96 9.96
CA GLN A 67 28.74 -1.58 10.46
C GLN A 67 28.62 -1.53 11.98
N LYS A 68 27.87 -2.46 12.60
CA LYS A 68 27.74 -2.56 14.07
C LYS A 68 29.06 -2.96 14.74
N TYR A 69 29.85 -3.81 14.09
CA TYR A 69 31.11 -4.36 14.61
C TYR A 69 32.34 -3.76 13.92
N ALA A 70 32.24 -2.53 13.40
CA ALA A 70 33.32 -1.87 12.66
C ALA A 70 34.59 -1.65 13.49
N SER A 71 34.49 -1.68 14.83
CA SER A 71 35.64 -1.67 15.76
C SER A 71 36.53 -2.92 15.70
N LEU A 72 36.01 -4.04 15.18
CA LEU A 72 36.76 -5.28 14.98
C LEU A 72 37.60 -5.28 13.68
N CYS A 73 37.43 -4.27 12.82
CA CYS A 73 38.14 -4.15 11.55
C CYS A 73 39.58 -3.64 11.77
N VAL A 74 40.56 -4.53 11.72
CA VAL A 74 41.99 -4.21 11.92
C VAL A 74 42.67 -3.70 10.65
N GLY A 75 42.19 -4.08 9.47
CA GLY A 75 42.86 -3.74 8.22
C GLY A 75 42.07 -3.98 6.94
N VAL A 76 42.73 -3.73 5.81
CA VAL A 76 42.23 -4.01 4.45
C VAL A 76 43.31 -4.78 3.71
N LEU A 77 42.91 -5.69 2.83
CA LEU A 77 43.85 -6.47 2.04
C LEU A 77 44.63 -5.62 1.02
N GLU A 78 45.90 -5.93 0.86
CA GLU A 78 46.81 -5.25 -0.07
C GLU A 78 46.29 -5.34 -1.52
N ASN A 79 46.16 -4.19 -2.18
CA ASN A 79 45.67 -4.04 -3.56
C ASN A 79 44.22 -4.51 -3.82
N GLU A 80 43.44 -4.83 -2.77
CA GLU A 80 42.02 -5.20 -2.86
C GLU A 80 41.14 -4.11 -2.24
N THR A 81 39.93 -3.89 -2.79
CA THR A 81 38.99 -2.86 -2.30
C THR A 81 37.62 -3.47 -2.01
N PRO A 82 36.97 -3.13 -0.86
CA PRO A 82 35.62 -3.60 -0.54
C PRO A 82 34.61 -3.31 -1.66
N GLU A 83 33.85 -4.33 -2.07
CA GLU A 83 32.89 -4.25 -3.18
C GLU A 83 31.49 -3.81 -2.70
N VAL A 84 31.12 -4.09 -1.44
CA VAL A 84 29.78 -3.78 -0.95
C VAL A 84 29.69 -2.34 -0.44
N VAL A 85 28.83 -1.56 -1.10
CA VAL A 85 28.60 -0.15 -0.78
C VAL A 85 27.86 0.01 0.54
N GLU A 86 28.54 0.58 1.54
CA GLU A 86 27.92 1.08 2.77
C GLU A 86 26.97 2.25 2.49
N GLN A 87 25.67 2.02 2.62
CA GLN A 87 24.67 3.08 2.61
C GLN A 87 24.77 3.91 3.90
N LYS A 88 24.87 5.23 3.76
CA LYS A 88 24.98 6.20 4.88
C LYS A 88 23.62 6.82 5.19
N ALA A 89 23.52 7.43 6.39
CA ALA A 89 22.34 8.18 6.81
C ALA A 89 21.97 9.27 5.79
N GLY A 90 20.71 9.31 5.37
CA GLY A 90 20.22 10.23 4.33
C GLY A 90 20.34 9.73 2.89
N GLU A 91 21.09 8.67 2.60
CA GLU A 91 21.26 8.19 1.21
C GLU A 91 20.03 7.43 0.70
N LEU A 92 19.83 7.49 -0.63
CA LEU A 92 18.78 6.73 -1.33
C LEU A 92 19.22 5.28 -1.54
N SER A 93 18.35 4.30 -1.27
CA SER A 93 18.70 2.90 -1.52
C SER A 93 18.93 2.67 -3.02
N ALA A 94 20.08 2.08 -3.36
CA ALA A 94 20.43 1.75 -4.74
C ALA A 94 19.50 0.66 -5.32
N VAL A 95 18.94 -0.21 -4.46
CA VAL A 95 18.13 -1.37 -4.81
C VAL A 95 16.91 -0.97 -5.68
N PRO A 96 16.62 -1.68 -6.78
CA PRO A 96 15.43 -1.41 -7.61
C PRO A 96 14.14 -1.40 -6.78
N TYR A 97 13.26 -0.44 -7.04
CA TYR A 97 11.97 -0.25 -6.36
C TYR A 97 12.02 0.00 -4.84
N ALA A 98 13.20 0.04 -4.19
CA ALA A 98 13.32 0.35 -2.76
C ALA A 98 13.00 1.82 -2.42
N GLU A 99 13.08 2.71 -3.42
CA GLU A 99 12.68 4.12 -3.33
C GLU A 99 11.54 4.40 -4.33
N PRO A 100 10.56 5.26 -4.02
CA PRO A 100 9.51 5.64 -4.95
C PRO A 100 10.08 6.35 -6.18
N LEU A 101 9.40 6.21 -7.33
CA LEU A 101 9.92 6.66 -8.63
C LEU A 101 10.37 8.13 -8.63
N TRP A 102 9.66 9.02 -7.93
CA TRP A 102 10.03 10.45 -7.88
C TRP A 102 11.39 10.73 -7.22
N LEU A 103 11.93 9.82 -6.40
CA LEU A 103 13.29 9.91 -5.84
C LEU A 103 14.36 9.30 -6.75
N ARG A 104 14.00 8.53 -7.78
CA ARG A 104 14.96 7.94 -8.72
C ARG A 104 15.33 8.96 -9.81
N PRO A 105 16.61 9.34 -10.00
CA PRO A 105 17.00 10.38 -10.96
C PRO A 105 16.59 10.15 -12.42
N THR A 106 16.34 8.88 -12.80
CA THR A 106 15.88 8.47 -14.14
C THR A 106 14.41 8.78 -14.42
N PHE A 107 13.61 9.16 -13.41
CA PHE A 107 12.17 9.33 -13.54
C PHE A 107 11.74 10.75 -13.16
N HIS A 108 10.74 11.26 -13.89
CA HIS A 108 10.11 12.55 -13.62
C HIS A 108 8.75 12.36 -12.92
N SER A 109 8.35 13.33 -12.11
CA SER A 109 7.01 13.37 -11.50
C SER A 109 6.43 14.78 -11.60
N PRO A 110 5.13 14.94 -11.93
CA PRO A 110 4.46 16.25 -11.98
C PRO A 110 4.14 16.82 -10.58
N TYR A 111 4.42 16.08 -9.50
CA TYR A 111 3.98 16.41 -8.15
C TYR A 111 5.08 16.99 -7.25
N TYR A 112 6.34 16.57 -7.43
CA TYR A 112 7.41 16.87 -6.47
C TYR A 112 8.32 18.01 -6.92
N LYS A 113 8.55 18.95 -6.00
CA LYS A 113 9.40 20.14 -6.15
C LYS A 113 10.68 19.97 -5.34
N ASP A 114 11.65 20.86 -5.53
CA ASP A 114 12.94 20.81 -4.82
C ASP A 114 12.79 20.97 -3.29
N THR A 115 11.78 21.71 -2.81
CA THR A 115 11.47 21.79 -1.38
C THR A 115 11.02 20.44 -0.80
N HIS A 116 10.35 19.59 -1.59
CA HIS A 116 9.96 18.25 -1.16
C HIS A 116 11.20 17.34 -1.07
N ARG A 117 12.18 17.52 -1.96
CA ARG A 117 13.47 16.80 -1.96
C ARG A 117 14.37 17.22 -0.80
N ALA A 118 14.50 18.54 -0.58
CA ALA A 118 15.26 19.10 0.54
C ALA A 118 14.69 18.63 1.89
N LEU A 119 13.36 18.65 2.05
CA LEU A 119 12.72 18.10 3.23
C LEU A 119 12.94 16.59 3.35
N GLN A 120 12.80 15.83 2.26
CA GLN A 120 12.98 14.37 2.27
C GLN A 120 14.39 13.97 2.73
N GLN A 121 15.43 14.61 2.19
CA GLN A 121 16.81 14.37 2.61
C GLN A 121 17.00 14.70 4.10
N ALA A 122 16.48 15.84 4.56
CA ALA A 122 16.61 16.28 5.95
C ALA A 122 15.84 15.37 6.94
N VAL A 123 14.60 14.96 6.61
CA VAL A 123 13.82 14.02 7.44
C VAL A 123 14.50 12.66 7.48
N ARG A 124 15.06 12.19 6.35
CA ARG A 124 15.80 10.93 6.31
C ARG A 124 17.03 10.95 7.20
N VAL A 125 17.88 11.99 7.09
CA VAL A 125 19.05 12.14 7.98
C VAL A 125 18.63 12.16 9.46
N PHE A 126 17.56 12.87 9.82
CA PHE A 126 17.04 12.85 11.19
C PHE A 126 16.52 11.45 11.61
N THR A 127 15.83 10.76 10.71
CA THR A 127 15.26 9.43 10.97
C THR A 127 16.33 8.37 11.12
N ASP A 128 17.32 8.33 10.23
CA ASP A 128 18.42 7.38 10.28
C ASP A 128 19.33 7.62 11.50
N THR A 129 19.58 8.88 11.86
CA THR A 129 20.51 9.27 12.95
C THR A 129 19.90 9.17 14.34
N TYR A 130 18.66 9.64 14.55
CA TYR A 130 18.07 9.79 15.89
C TYR A 130 16.86 8.88 16.12
N VAL A 131 15.95 8.78 15.15
CA VAL A 131 14.69 8.02 15.34
C VAL A 131 14.93 6.52 15.28
N THR A 132 15.72 6.04 14.33
CA THR A 132 15.91 4.61 14.05
C THR A 132 16.65 3.87 15.17
N PRO A 133 17.75 4.40 15.77
CA PRO A 133 18.42 3.73 16.89
C PRO A 133 17.48 3.56 18.10
N GLU A 134 16.76 4.62 18.49
CA GLU A 134 15.81 4.56 19.59
C GLU A 134 14.62 3.64 19.25
N ALA A 135 14.02 3.76 18.07
CA ALA A 135 12.90 2.92 17.65
C ALA A 135 13.22 1.42 17.73
N GLN A 136 14.43 1.04 17.32
CA GLN A 136 14.94 -0.33 17.34
C GLN A 136 15.35 -0.82 18.74
N GLU A 137 15.49 0.10 19.70
CA GLU A 137 15.53 -0.20 21.13
C GLU A 137 14.13 -0.36 21.73
N LYS A 138 13.24 0.63 21.55
CA LYS A 138 11.92 0.65 22.19
C LYS A 138 10.99 -0.44 21.69
N GLU A 139 11.06 -0.80 20.40
CA GLU A 139 10.33 -1.97 19.89
C GLU A 139 10.82 -3.28 20.55
N ARG A 140 12.10 -3.35 20.95
CA ARG A 140 12.74 -4.53 21.58
C ARG A 140 12.52 -4.62 23.09
N ASP A 141 12.70 -3.52 23.82
CA ASP A 141 12.58 -3.49 25.29
C ASP A 141 11.15 -3.21 25.77
N GLY A 142 10.28 -2.68 24.91
CA GLY A 142 8.88 -2.36 25.21
C GLY A 142 8.66 -1.06 25.99
N THR A 143 9.71 -0.28 26.24
CA THR A 143 9.65 1.03 26.89
C THR A 143 9.18 2.12 25.91
N TYR A 144 8.86 3.30 26.44
CA TYR A 144 8.29 4.41 25.65
C TYR A 144 9.38 5.31 25.06
N ILE A 145 8.99 6.12 24.08
CA ILE A 145 9.83 7.17 23.48
C ILE A 145 10.43 8.11 24.55
N SER A 146 11.70 8.47 24.38
CA SER A 146 12.43 9.34 25.30
C SER A 146 11.95 10.79 25.24
N GLN A 147 12.13 11.54 26.33
CA GLN A 147 11.91 12.98 26.30
C GLN A 147 12.95 13.67 25.39
N GLU A 148 14.18 13.17 25.33
CA GLU A 148 15.24 13.74 24.49
C GLU A 148 14.87 13.72 23.00
N LEU A 149 14.35 12.60 22.49
CA LEU A 149 13.92 12.51 21.10
C LEU A 149 12.64 13.35 20.84
N ILE A 150 11.75 13.46 21.83
CA ILE A 150 10.61 14.39 21.77
C ILE A 150 11.08 15.85 21.66
N ASP A 151 12.06 16.26 22.47
CA ASP A 151 12.60 17.62 22.48
C ASP A 151 13.33 17.92 21.15
N ARG A 152 14.17 16.99 20.67
CA ARG A 152 14.80 17.08 19.33
C ARG A 152 13.76 17.21 18.20
N MET A 153 12.61 16.52 18.29
CA MET A 153 11.51 16.66 17.33
C MET A 153 10.72 17.98 17.50
N ALA A 154 10.73 18.60 18.68
CA ALA A 154 10.12 19.91 18.92
C ALA A 154 11.01 21.03 18.37
N GLU A 155 12.31 21.03 18.69
CA GLU A 155 13.32 21.97 18.19
C GLU A 155 13.36 22.03 16.66
N THR A 156 13.37 20.85 16.02
CA THR A 156 13.38 20.72 14.56
C THR A 156 12.00 20.89 13.91
N ASN A 157 10.96 21.11 14.72
CA ASN A 157 9.56 21.31 14.35
C ASN A 157 8.87 20.11 13.66
N ILE A 158 9.42 18.89 13.78
CA ILE A 158 8.77 17.64 13.34
C ILE A 158 7.39 17.45 14.01
N LEU A 159 7.28 17.79 15.30
CA LEU A 159 5.99 17.73 16.00
C LEU A 159 4.93 18.65 15.38
N ALA A 160 5.34 19.80 14.83
CA ALA A 160 4.43 20.71 14.14
C ALA A 160 4.06 20.20 12.73
N MET A 161 5.04 19.65 11.99
CA MET A 161 4.82 19.07 10.66
C MET A 161 3.84 17.89 10.69
N LYS A 162 3.85 17.07 11.75
CA LYS A 162 2.90 15.95 11.97
C LYS A 162 1.42 16.35 12.03
N LEU A 163 1.08 17.65 12.10
CA LEU A 163 -0.31 18.13 12.02
C LEU A 163 -0.73 18.52 10.58
N GLY A 164 0.11 18.25 9.58
CA GLY A 164 -0.10 18.66 8.19
C GLY A 164 0.06 20.17 7.95
N PRO A 165 -0.21 20.63 6.71
CA PRO A 165 -0.04 22.02 6.30
C PRO A 165 -1.00 22.98 7.01
N GLY A 166 -0.50 24.13 7.46
CA GLY A 166 -1.34 25.17 8.05
C GLY A 166 -0.59 26.25 8.82
N ARG A 167 -1.35 27.25 9.30
CA ARG A 167 -0.82 28.48 9.93
C ARG A 167 0.11 28.26 11.14
N HIS A 168 0.06 27.10 11.77
CA HIS A 168 0.95 26.74 12.89
C HIS A 168 2.42 26.54 12.47
N LEU A 169 2.66 26.27 11.18
CA LEU A 169 4.01 26.15 10.62
C LEU A 169 4.62 27.52 10.25
N HIS A 170 3.80 28.55 10.04
CA HIS A 170 4.27 29.85 9.56
C HIS A 170 5.26 30.48 10.55
N GLY A 171 6.47 30.79 10.08
CA GLY A 171 7.55 31.34 10.92
C GLY A 171 8.36 30.30 11.72
N ARG A 172 8.01 29.00 11.66
CA ARG A 172 8.86 27.93 12.19
C ARG A 172 9.93 27.54 11.18
N LYS A 173 11.16 27.27 11.64
CA LYS A 173 12.25 26.73 10.82
C LYS A 173 12.12 25.21 10.77
N LEU A 174 11.52 24.68 9.71
CA LEU A 174 11.31 23.24 9.54
C LEU A 174 12.66 22.58 9.20
N LEU A 175 13.09 21.63 10.04
CA LEU A 175 14.42 20.98 9.96
C LEU A 175 15.57 21.97 9.68
N GLY A 176 15.73 22.98 10.54
CA GLY A 176 16.78 23.99 10.41
C GLY A 176 16.55 25.05 9.31
N GLY A 177 15.52 24.89 8.47
CA GLY A 177 15.21 25.78 7.35
C GLY A 177 15.17 25.09 5.99
N ALA A 178 15.00 23.76 5.94
CA ALA A 178 14.84 23.02 4.69
C ALA A 178 13.62 23.49 3.86
N VAL A 179 12.57 23.99 4.54
CA VAL A 179 11.31 24.51 3.97
C VAL A 179 10.76 25.64 4.87
N ASP A 180 10.23 26.72 4.29
CA ASP A 180 9.41 27.71 5.02
C ASP A 180 8.02 27.09 5.26
N GLY A 181 7.52 27.16 6.49
CA GLY A 181 6.19 26.63 6.85
C GLY A 181 4.99 27.25 6.13
N LYS A 182 5.17 28.28 5.30
CA LYS A 182 4.17 28.76 4.32
C LYS A 182 4.09 27.91 3.04
N ASP A 183 5.21 27.32 2.62
CA ASP A 183 5.33 26.53 1.38
C ASP A 183 5.08 25.04 1.60
N PHE A 184 5.01 24.61 2.86
CA PHE A 184 4.69 23.24 3.27
C PHE A 184 3.26 22.87 2.86
N ASP A 185 3.13 21.81 2.04
CA ASP A 185 1.87 21.28 1.51
C ASP A 185 1.72 19.77 1.84
N TYR A 186 0.65 19.11 1.36
CA TYR A 186 0.42 17.70 1.68
C TYR A 186 1.44 16.73 1.07
N PHE A 187 2.25 17.14 0.08
CA PHE A 187 3.37 16.30 -0.38
C PHE A 187 4.59 16.40 0.56
N HIS A 188 4.76 17.53 1.24
CA HIS A 188 5.74 17.65 2.32
C HIS A 188 5.32 16.81 3.54
N ASP A 189 4.02 16.81 3.87
CA ASP A 189 3.42 15.96 4.90
C ASP A 189 3.56 14.46 4.56
N LEU A 190 3.31 14.08 3.30
CA LEU A 190 3.54 12.72 2.78
C LEU A 190 4.99 12.28 2.98
N VAL A 191 5.94 13.16 2.65
CA VAL A 191 7.38 12.92 2.86
C VAL A 191 7.70 12.67 4.34
N VAL A 192 7.21 13.51 5.25
CA VAL A 192 7.41 13.34 6.70
C VAL A 192 6.84 12.01 7.18
N ALA A 193 5.64 11.63 6.71
CA ALA A 193 4.99 10.37 7.05
C ALA A 193 5.73 9.14 6.48
N GLN A 194 6.14 9.17 5.21
CA GLN A 194 6.82 8.03 4.55
C GLN A 194 8.24 7.81 5.10
N GLU A 195 9.01 8.88 5.32
CA GLU A 195 10.38 8.78 5.86
C GLU A 195 10.37 8.29 7.31
N SER A 196 9.41 8.72 8.14
CA SER A 196 9.28 8.26 9.55
C SER A 196 9.15 6.74 9.70
N VAL A 197 8.68 6.02 8.67
CA VAL A 197 8.54 4.55 8.68
C VAL A 197 9.86 3.81 8.41
N ARG A 198 10.90 4.49 7.91
CA ARG A 198 12.23 3.89 7.69
C ARG A 198 12.89 3.35 8.97
N ALA A 199 12.39 3.77 10.14
CA ALA A 199 12.74 3.20 11.44
C ALA A 199 12.31 1.73 11.65
N LYS A 200 11.50 1.13 10.77
CA LYS A 200 11.15 -0.32 10.74
C LYS A 200 10.56 -0.88 12.06
N ALA A 201 9.72 -0.10 12.76
CA ALA A 201 9.17 -0.42 14.09
C ALA A 201 7.73 0.12 14.28
N ARG A 202 6.70 -0.75 14.27
CA ARG A 202 5.27 -0.37 14.21
C ARG A 202 4.69 0.06 15.55
N GLY A 203 5.14 -0.53 16.64
CA GLY A 203 4.75 -0.16 18.00
C GLY A 203 5.37 1.19 18.36
N PHE A 204 6.67 1.36 18.09
CA PHE A 204 7.31 2.67 18.27
C PHE A 204 6.75 3.75 17.34
N GLN A 205 6.37 3.44 16.09
CA GLN A 205 5.73 4.41 15.19
C GLN A 205 4.43 4.99 15.79
N ASP A 206 3.57 4.14 16.37
CA ASP A 206 2.39 4.58 17.13
C ASP A 206 2.79 5.35 18.40
N GLY A 207 3.80 4.87 19.12
CA GLY A 207 4.33 5.49 20.33
C GLY A 207 4.92 6.89 20.10
N ASN A 208 5.47 7.13 18.91
CA ASN A 208 6.11 8.37 18.47
C ASN A 208 5.07 9.46 18.15
N MET A 209 4.36 9.88 19.21
CA MET A 209 3.40 10.99 19.23
C MET A 209 2.25 10.86 18.20
N ALA A 210 1.86 9.65 17.78
CA ALA A 210 0.74 9.47 16.85
C ALA A 210 -0.59 9.96 17.45
N GLY A 211 -0.78 9.77 18.77
CA GLY A 211 -1.86 10.35 19.56
C GLY A 211 -1.95 11.88 19.42
N MET A 212 -0.83 12.58 19.25
CA MET A 212 -0.82 14.03 19.00
C MET A 212 -1.35 14.39 17.61
N MET A 213 -0.91 13.68 16.57
CA MET A 213 -1.41 13.84 15.19
C MET A 213 -2.94 13.74 15.14
N ILE A 214 -3.51 12.72 15.78
CA ILE A 214 -4.96 12.44 15.72
C ILE A 214 -5.80 13.26 16.71
N SER A 215 -5.20 14.05 17.62
CA SER A 215 -5.94 14.78 18.67
C SER A 215 -5.79 16.29 18.61
N LEU A 216 -4.58 16.77 18.32
CA LEU A 216 -4.25 18.19 18.45
C LEU A 216 -4.85 19.02 17.32
N THR A 217 -5.01 18.42 16.14
CA THR A 217 -5.87 18.88 15.03
C THR A 217 -7.29 19.19 15.51
N ALA A 218 -7.95 18.25 16.19
CA ALA A 218 -9.30 18.42 16.70
C ALA A 218 -9.41 19.53 17.75
N VAL A 219 -8.44 19.62 18.67
CA VAL A 219 -8.35 20.73 19.65
C VAL A 219 -8.19 22.07 18.94
N ARG A 220 -7.33 22.15 17.91
CA ARG A 220 -7.04 23.39 17.17
C ARG A 220 -8.16 23.89 16.27
N GLU A 221 -8.96 23.00 15.69
CA GLU A 221 -10.13 23.40 14.91
C GLU A 221 -11.33 23.70 15.82
N TRP A 222 -11.66 22.80 16.76
CA TRP A 222 -12.97 22.77 17.40
C TRP A 222 -13.04 23.32 18.83
N LEU A 223 -11.93 23.55 19.54
CA LEU A 223 -12.00 24.12 20.89
C LEU A 223 -12.40 25.61 20.82
N GLY A 224 -13.48 25.97 21.51
CA GLY A 224 -14.02 27.33 21.51
C GLY A 224 -13.14 28.33 22.28
N ASP A 225 -12.61 27.91 23.42
CA ASP A 225 -11.72 28.71 24.26
C ASP A 225 -10.35 28.89 23.59
N LYS A 226 -10.01 30.13 23.24
CA LYS A 226 -8.77 30.44 22.51
C LYS A 226 -7.53 30.58 23.39
N GLN A 227 -7.69 30.78 24.70
CA GLN A 227 -6.56 30.75 25.63
C GLN A 227 -6.16 29.30 25.92
N LEU A 228 -7.14 28.44 26.23
CA LEU A 228 -6.92 27.00 26.42
C LEU A 228 -6.42 26.33 25.13
N GLN A 229 -6.98 26.68 23.97
CA GLN A 229 -6.52 26.17 22.67
C GLN A 229 -5.05 26.54 22.40
N ALA A 230 -4.65 27.79 22.65
CA ALA A 230 -3.26 28.22 22.47
C ALA A 230 -2.31 27.50 23.44
N LYS A 231 -2.67 27.42 24.72
CA LYS A 231 -1.91 26.71 25.77
C LYS A 231 -1.66 25.25 25.36
N VAL A 232 -2.73 24.48 25.12
CA VAL A 232 -2.64 23.04 24.81
C VAL A 232 -1.90 22.80 23.49
N THR A 233 -2.03 23.71 22.52
CA THR A 233 -1.25 23.67 21.27
C THR A 233 0.25 23.78 21.55
N GLU A 234 0.69 24.82 22.27
CA GLU A 234 2.12 25.05 22.47
C GLU A 234 2.74 24.05 23.44
N GLU A 235 2.01 23.62 24.49
CA GLU A 235 2.47 22.57 25.40
C GLU A 235 2.68 21.21 24.70
N CYS A 236 1.86 20.88 23.69
CA CYS A 236 2.05 19.66 22.90
C CYS A 236 3.10 19.82 21.80
N LEU A 237 3.13 20.96 21.09
CA LEU A 237 4.13 21.22 20.03
C LEU A 237 5.56 21.39 20.57
N SER A 238 5.70 21.85 21.82
CA SER A 238 6.97 21.89 22.54
C SER A 238 7.35 20.56 23.21
N GLY A 239 6.58 19.48 22.99
CA GLY A 239 6.87 18.14 23.53
C GLY A 239 6.70 17.97 25.04
N LYS A 240 6.40 19.05 25.78
CA LYS A 240 6.26 19.06 27.24
C LYS A 240 5.06 18.23 27.69
N LYS A 241 3.91 18.44 27.05
CA LYS A 241 2.66 17.70 27.29
C LYS A 241 2.33 16.76 26.12
N LYS A 242 1.65 15.67 26.42
CA LYS A 242 1.29 14.62 25.45
C LYS A 242 -0.23 14.43 25.42
N ILE A 243 -0.80 14.14 24.26
CA ILE A 243 -2.26 14.09 24.06
C ILE A 243 -2.66 12.82 23.28
N CYS A 244 -3.85 12.27 23.56
CA CYS A 244 -4.39 11.09 22.86
C CYS A 244 -5.89 11.21 22.56
N LEU A 245 -6.37 10.44 21.57
CA LEU A 245 -7.76 10.44 21.09
C LEU A 245 -8.55 9.28 21.71
N ALA A 246 -9.45 9.60 22.64
CA ALA A 246 -10.10 8.66 23.53
C ALA A 246 -11.58 8.40 23.13
N ILE A 247 -11.79 7.79 21.97
CA ILE A 247 -13.13 7.52 21.40
C ILE A 247 -13.63 6.10 21.70
N THR A 248 -12.88 5.09 21.27
CA THR A 248 -13.27 3.67 21.21
C THR A 248 -13.52 3.05 22.59
N GLU A 249 -14.50 2.16 22.67
CA GLU A 249 -14.88 1.44 23.89
C GLU A 249 -14.98 -0.08 23.65
N ALA A 250 -15.07 -0.86 24.74
CA ALA A 250 -15.27 -2.30 24.66
C ALA A 250 -16.56 -2.73 23.93
N PHE A 251 -17.56 -1.84 23.84
CA PHE A 251 -18.84 -2.08 23.16
C PHE A 251 -19.03 -1.25 21.88
N ALA A 252 -18.08 -0.38 21.53
CA ALA A 252 -18.22 0.63 20.48
C ALA A 252 -16.88 0.86 19.76
N GLY A 253 -16.69 0.11 18.67
CA GLY A 253 -15.58 0.26 17.72
C GLY A 253 -16.05 0.99 16.46
N SER A 254 -16.44 0.23 15.44
CA SER A 254 -16.98 0.77 14.18
C SER A 254 -18.26 1.59 14.38
N ASP A 255 -19.15 1.17 15.29
CA ASP A 255 -20.27 2.00 15.76
C ASP A 255 -19.79 2.99 16.82
N VAL A 256 -19.23 4.11 16.36
CA VAL A 256 -18.82 5.24 17.22
C VAL A 256 -20.02 5.95 17.85
N ALA A 257 -21.24 5.84 17.30
CA ALA A 257 -22.44 6.38 17.93
C ALA A 257 -22.91 5.52 19.13
N GLY A 258 -22.52 4.24 19.15
CA GLY A 258 -22.84 3.26 20.18
C GLY A 258 -22.16 3.46 21.54
N ILE A 259 -21.19 4.38 21.66
CA ILE A 259 -20.42 4.62 22.91
C ILE A 259 -21.30 4.86 24.15
N ARG A 260 -20.78 4.62 25.34
CA ARG A 260 -21.52 4.63 26.61
C ARG A 260 -20.91 5.53 27.69
N THR A 261 -19.66 5.98 27.54
CA THR A 261 -19.07 7.00 28.44
C THR A 261 -19.96 8.24 28.47
N THR A 262 -20.45 8.64 29.64
CA THR A 262 -21.32 9.81 29.82
C THR A 262 -20.53 11.05 30.17
N ALA A 263 -21.14 12.22 29.92
CA ALA A 263 -20.71 13.51 30.43
C ALA A 263 -21.97 14.28 30.90
N GLU A 264 -22.16 14.35 32.21
CA GLU A 264 -23.34 14.96 32.83
C GLU A 264 -22.98 16.31 33.42
N LYS A 265 -23.81 17.35 33.23
CA LYS A 265 -23.51 18.68 33.78
C LYS A 265 -23.76 18.72 35.28
N THR A 266 -22.85 19.36 36.02
CA THR A 266 -23.08 19.70 37.43
C THR A 266 -24.29 20.62 37.58
N PRO A 267 -24.97 20.64 38.75
CA PRO A 267 -26.17 21.47 38.96
C PRO A 267 -25.96 22.98 38.75
N ASP A 268 -24.72 23.47 38.86
CA ASP A 268 -24.37 24.87 38.57
C ASP A 268 -24.07 25.15 37.08
N GLY A 269 -24.10 24.12 36.23
CA GLY A 269 -23.83 24.20 34.79
C GLY A 269 -22.37 24.46 34.40
N LYS A 270 -21.43 24.52 35.35
CA LYS A 270 -20.04 24.95 35.10
C LYS A 270 -19.07 23.82 34.74
N HIS A 271 -19.42 22.57 35.04
CA HIS A 271 -18.58 21.41 34.78
C HIS A 271 -19.39 20.26 34.18
N TYR A 272 -18.72 19.40 33.43
CA TYR A 272 -19.14 18.03 33.17
C TYR A 272 -18.55 17.09 34.24
N ILE A 273 -19.29 16.05 34.61
CA ILE A 273 -18.81 14.86 35.33
C ILE A 273 -18.78 13.73 34.30
N ILE A 274 -17.60 13.17 34.07
CA ILE A 274 -17.35 12.14 33.05
C ILE A 274 -17.19 10.79 33.74
N ASN A 275 -17.98 9.81 33.28
CA ASN A 275 -18.00 8.43 33.78
C ASN A 275 -17.99 7.45 32.61
N GLY A 276 -17.06 6.49 32.59
CA GLY A 276 -17.01 5.46 31.55
C GLY A 276 -15.62 4.87 31.31
N THR A 277 -15.44 4.19 30.18
CA THR A 277 -14.21 3.45 29.88
C THR A 277 -13.86 3.49 28.39
N LYS A 278 -12.58 3.71 28.07
CA LYS A 278 -12.05 3.72 26.70
C LYS A 278 -11.02 2.61 26.50
N LYS A 279 -10.85 2.13 25.27
CA LYS A 279 -10.01 0.97 24.95
C LYS A 279 -9.27 1.15 23.63
N TRP A 280 -8.03 0.66 23.59
CA TRP A 280 -7.11 0.73 22.43
C TRP A 280 -6.58 2.14 22.16
N ILE A 281 -6.34 2.93 23.21
CA ILE A 281 -5.97 4.34 23.07
C ILE A 281 -4.45 4.49 23.01
N THR A 282 -3.91 4.71 21.82
CA THR A 282 -2.49 4.97 21.55
C THR A 282 -1.97 6.18 22.33
N ASN A 283 -0.72 6.15 22.80
CA ASN A 283 -0.14 7.11 23.76
C ASN A 283 -0.84 7.22 25.14
N GLY A 284 -1.92 6.48 25.38
CA GLY A 284 -2.77 6.64 26.56
C GLY A 284 -2.07 6.36 27.90
N MET A 285 -0.97 5.60 27.91
CA MET A 285 -0.19 5.35 29.13
C MET A 285 0.62 6.56 29.61
N PHE A 286 0.95 7.52 28.75
CA PHE A 286 1.80 8.67 29.10
C PHE A 286 1.26 10.04 28.66
N CYS A 287 0.06 10.11 28.09
CA CYS A 287 -0.60 11.37 27.79
C CYS A 287 -1.00 12.14 29.06
N ASP A 288 -0.89 13.47 29.01
CA ASP A 288 -1.43 14.41 29.98
C ASP A 288 -2.87 14.84 29.62
N TYR A 289 -3.22 14.77 28.34
CA TYR A 289 -4.49 15.24 27.78
C TYR A 289 -5.21 14.14 27.00
N PHE A 290 -6.53 14.09 27.11
CA PHE A 290 -7.40 13.12 26.45
C PHE A 290 -8.52 13.84 25.68
N VAL A 291 -8.65 13.60 24.38
CA VAL A 291 -9.80 14.07 23.59
C VAL A 291 -10.90 13.01 23.66
N VAL A 292 -11.82 13.14 24.62
CA VAL A 292 -12.79 12.11 24.99
C VAL A 292 -14.12 12.28 24.26
N GLY A 293 -14.53 11.26 23.51
CA GLY A 293 -15.89 11.16 22.97
C GLY A 293 -16.86 10.64 24.02
N CYS A 294 -17.96 11.34 24.27
CA CYS A 294 -18.90 11.04 25.35
C CYS A 294 -20.36 11.31 24.95
N LYS A 295 -21.31 10.68 25.64
CA LYS A 295 -22.74 10.98 25.53
C LYS A 295 -23.14 12.07 26.52
N THR A 296 -23.80 13.10 26.01
CA THR A 296 -24.44 14.17 26.77
C THR A 296 -25.94 14.11 26.47
N ASP A 297 -26.81 14.44 27.43
CA ASP A 297 -28.30 14.45 27.36
C ASP A 297 -28.94 14.15 25.97
N LYS A 298 -28.79 15.05 24.99
CA LYS A 298 -29.45 14.97 23.67
C LYS A 298 -28.58 14.39 22.52
N GLY A 299 -27.41 13.82 22.80
CA GLY A 299 -26.53 13.26 21.75
C GLY A 299 -25.08 13.01 22.17
N PHE A 300 -24.15 13.42 21.31
CA PHE A 300 -22.72 13.08 21.39
C PHE A 300 -21.89 14.36 21.55
N SER A 301 -20.92 14.40 22.46
CA SER A 301 -19.96 15.52 22.60
C SER A 301 -18.52 15.01 22.57
N VAL A 302 -17.58 15.91 22.28
CA VAL A 302 -16.14 15.69 22.47
C VAL A 302 -15.64 16.70 23.49
N ILE A 303 -14.90 16.25 24.49
CA ILE A 303 -14.40 17.09 25.59
C ILE A 303 -12.91 16.83 25.78
N LEU A 304 -12.13 17.91 25.97
CA LEU A 304 -10.74 17.82 26.38
C LEU A 304 -10.66 17.53 27.89
N VAL A 305 -10.09 16.41 28.27
CA VAL A 305 -9.96 15.99 29.67
C VAL A 305 -8.48 15.97 30.04
N ASP A 306 -8.14 16.58 31.17
CA ASP A 306 -6.78 16.60 31.71
C ASP A 306 -6.55 15.32 32.54
N ARG A 307 -5.31 14.83 32.64
CA ARG A 307 -4.96 13.75 33.57
C ARG A 307 -5.06 14.27 35.01
N GLN A 308 -6.04 13.75 35.73
CA GLN A 308 -6.34 14.09 37.12
C GLN A 308 -6.86 12.86 37.89
N GLU A 309 -7.23 13.05 39.15
CA GLU A 309 -7.91 12.03 39.96
C GLU A 309 -9.16 11.49 39.24
N GLY A 310 -9.42 10.19 39.38
CA GLY A 310 -10.47 9.48 38.65
C GLY A 310 -10.12 9.09 37.20
N VAL A 311 -8.94 9.45 36.67
CA VAL A 311 -8.47 9.00 35.34
C VAL A 311 -7.39 7.91 35.46
N GLU A 312 -7.81 6.65 35.49
CA GLU A 312 -6.88 5.51 35.50
C GLU A 312 -6.53 5.04 34.09
N THR A 313 -5.27 4.64 33.86
CA THR A 313 -4.78 4.10 32.58
C THR A 313 -4.01 2.80 32.79
N LYS A 314 -4.41 1.73 32.09
CA LYS A 314 -3.87 0.37 32.22
C LYS A 314 -3.40 -0.13 30.84
N PRO A 315 -2.19 -0.71 30.71
CA PRO A 315 -1.63 -1.05 29.40
C PRO A 315 -2.33 -2.27 28.80
N ILE A 316 -2.56 -2.25 27.48
CA ILE A 316 -3.08 -3.41 26.74
C ILE A 316 -1.98 -4.00 25.87
N LYS A 317 -1.67 -5.27 26.08
CA LYS A 317 -0.76 -6.02 25.21
C LYS A 317 -1.47 -6.33 23.88
N THR A 318 -0.89 -5.89 22.78
CA THR A 318 -1.32 -6.15 21.40
C THR A 318 -0.27 -7.05 20.70
N SER A 319 -0.33 -7.22 19.38
CA SER A 319 0.68 -7.97 18.62
C SER A 319 1.94 -7.18 18.24
N TYR A 320 2.00 -5.85 18.43
CA TYR A 320 3.23 -5.05 18.33
C TYR A 320 3.84 -4.76 19.71
N SER A 321 5.00 -4.10 19.77
CA SER A 321 5.63 -3.75 21.05
C SER A 321 4.80 -2.79 21.90
N THR A 322 4.97 -2.85 23.22
CA THR A 322 4.32 -1.94 24.17
C THR A 322 4.76 -0.48 24.05
N ALA A 323 5.81 -0.19 23.26
CA ALA A 323 6.25 1.16 22.90
C ALA A 323 5.11 2.08 22.39
N ALA A 324 4.05 1.51 21.79
CA ALA A 324 2.85 2.22 21.36
C ALA A 324 2.03 2.87 22.48
N ALA A 325 2.29 2.50 23.74
CA ALA A 325 1.57 2.98 24.93
C ALA A 325 0.04 2.82 24.84
N THR A 326 -0.42 1.77 24.14
CA THR A 326 -1.84 1.44 23.94
C THR A 326 -2.54 1.16 25.26
N ALA A 327 -3.48 2.03 25.64
CA ALA A 327 -4.14 1.98 26.94
C ALA A 327 -5.60 1.53 26.89
N TYR A 328 -6.03 0.92 28.00
CA TYR A 328 -7.39 0.98 28.51
C TYR A 328 -7.46 2.14 29.50
N ILE A 329 -8.55 2.90 29.47
CA ILE A 329 -8.74 4.09 30.32
C ILE A 329 -10.06 3.94 31.06
N GLN A 330 -10.09 4.28 32.34
CA GLN A 330 -11.29 4.38 33.16
C GLN A 330 -11.42 5.83 33.63
N PHE A 331 -12.63 6.38 33.48
CA PHE A 331 -13.03 7.69 33.97
C PHE A 331 -14.08 7.48 35.06
N GLU A 332 -13.77 7.90 36.28
CA GLU A 332 -14.64 7.79 37.44
C GLU A 332 -14.84 9.17 38.07
N ASN A 333 -16.06 9.70 37.93
CA ASN A 333 -16.51 11.01 38.42
C ASN A 333 -15.62 12.21 38.02
N VAL A 334 -14.95 12.11 36.87
CA VAL A 334 -13.92 13.05 36.43
C VAL A 334 -14.54 14.40 36.07
N LYS A 335 -14.22 15.43 36.86
CA LYS A 335 -14.82 16.76 36.77
C LYS A 335 -14.05 17.66 35.79
N VAL A 336 -14.72 18.19 34.78
CA VAL A 336 -14.09 18.95 33.69
C VAL A 336 -14.84 20.25 33.39
N PRO A 337 -14.20 21.43 33.34
CA PRO A 337 -14.87 22.71 33.03
C PRO A 337 -15.57 22.73 31.67
N VAL A 338 -16.72 23.40 31.54
CA VAL A 338 -17.51 23.39 30.28
C VAL A 338 -16.83 24.07 29.08
N ASN A 339 -15.82 24.92 29.28
CA ASN A 339 -15.03 25.52 28.19
C ASN A 339 -14.05 24.52 27.53
N HIS A 340 -13.89 23.30 28.08
CA HIS A 340 -13.15 22.20 27.46
C HIS A 340 -13.93 21.47 26.34
N LEU A 341 -15.17 21.89 26.05
CA LEU A 341 -16.00 21.33 24.98
C LEU A 341 -15.42 21.63 23.59
N LEU A 342 -15.24 20.58 22.77
CA LEU A 342 -14.90 20.72 21.34
C LEU A 342 -16.18 20.76 20.51
N GLY A 343 -16.35 21.82 19.73
CA GLY A 343 -17.49 22.04 18.84
C GLY A 343 -18.78 22.37 19.59
N GLN A 344 -19.93 22.07 18.98
CA GLN A 344 -21.23 22.26 19.62
C GLN A 344 -21.64 21.00 20.40
N GLU A 345 -22.16 21.22 21.61
CA GLU A 345 -22.72 20.17 22.47
C GLU A 345 -23.77 19.32 21.72
N HIS A 346 -23.77 18.02 21.99
CA HIS A 346 -24.58 17.01 21.30
C HIS A 346 -24.26 16.79 19.80
N LYS A 347 -23.33 17.54 19.19
CA LYS A 347 -22.92 17.42 17.77
C LYS A 347 -21.47 16.94 17.55
N GLY A 348 -20.79 16.43 18.58
CA GLY A 348 -19.39 16.01 18.54
C GLY A 348 -19.05 14.90 17.52
N PHE A 349 -20.03 14.21 16.95
CA PHE A 349 -19.80 13.30 15.81
C PHE A 349 -19.14 14.01 14.62
N MET A 350 -19.49 15.29 14.37
CA MET A 350 -18.85 16.10 13.32
C MET A 350 -17.38 16.39 13.61
N VAL A 351 -17.01 16.59 14.88
CA VAL A 351 -15.63 16.83 15.33
C VAL A 351 -14.76 15.63 15.00
N ILE A 352 -15.26 14.41 15.25
CA ILE A 352 -14.54 13.17 14.98
C ILE A 352 -14.46 12.90 13.46
N MET A 353 -15.58 13.02 12.74
CA MET A 353 -15.61 12.74 11.30
C MET A 353 -14.72 13.70 10.48
N SER A 354 -14.53 14.96 10.91
CA SER A 354 -13.62 15.88 10.22
C SER A 354 -12.15 15.47 10.34
N ASN A 355 -11.80 14.82 11.46
CA ASN A 355 -10.42 14.47 11.80
C ASN A 355 -9.91 13.22 11.06
N PHE A 356 -10.77 12.22 10.89
CA PHE A 356 -10.39 10.89 10.37
C PHE A 356 -9.82 10.88 8.94
N ASN A 357 -10.04 11.89 8.10
CA ASN A 357 -9.53 11.88 6.72
C ASN A 357 -8.01 12.05 6.65
N HIS A 358 -7.42 12.95 7.46
CA HIS A 358 -5.96 13.13 7.52
C HIS A 358 -5.30 11.90 8.15
N GLU A 359 -5.86 11.39 9.26
CA GLU A 359 -5.44 10.15 9.91
C GLU A 359 -5.36 8.96 8.93
N ARG A 360 -6.45 8.67 8.20
CA ARG A 360 -6.51 7.57 7.23
C ARG A 360 -5.51 7.74 6.10
N TRP A 361 -5.33 8.96 5.59
CA TRP A 361 -4.36 9.25 4.54
C TRP A 361 -2.91 9.10 5.04
N ALA A 362 -2.60 9.54 6.27
CA ALA A 362 -1.29 9.34 6.89
C ALA A 362 -0.99 7.85 7.13
N MET A 363 -2.01 7.05 7.48
CA MET A 363 -1.89 5.58 7.51
C MET A 363 -1.58 5.00 6.13
N CYS A 364 -2.18 5.51 5.05
CA CYS A 364 -1.82 5.11 3.68
C CYS A 364 -0.34 5.41 3.40
N CYS A 365 0.13 6.64 3.67
CA CYS A 365 1.54 7.02 3.53
C CYS A 365 2.46 5.99 4.22
N GLY A 366 2.16 5.68 5.49
CA GLY A 366 2.97 4.75 6.28
C GLY A 366 2.97 3.31 5.76
N VAL A 367 1.79 2.71 5.55
CA VAL A 367 1.70 1.29 5.13
C VAL A 367 2.25 1.07 3.70
N ILE A 368 2.22 2.08 2.84
CA ILE A 368 2.78 2.03 1.49
C ILE A 368 4.31 2.15 1.53
N SER A 369 4.84 3.06 2.37
CA SER A 369 6.29 3.15 2.64
C SER A 369 6.84 1.82 3.18
N TRP A 370 6.12 1.15 4.08
CA TRP A 370 6.58 -0.13 4.61
C TRP A 370 6.54 -1.26 3.56
N GLN A 371 5.47 -1.39 2.77
CA GLN A 371 5.43 -2.40 1.70
C GLN A 371 6.63 -2.27 0.74
N ARG A 372 7.08 -1.04 0.48
CA ARG A 372 8.30 -0.74 -0.30
C ARG A 372 9.58 -1.21 0.38
N ILE A 373 9.73 -0.98 1.69
CA ILE A 373 10.84 -1.52 2.50
C ILE A 373 10.85 -3.06 2.48
N ILE A 374 9.69 -3.71 2.48
CA ILE A 374 9.60 -5.18 2.41
C ILE A 374 10.00 -5.71 1.03
N VAL A 375 9.67 -4.99 -0.05
CA VAL A 375 10.20 -5.26 -1.39
C VAL A 375 11.73 -5.13 -1.42
N GLU A 376 12.31 -4.09 -0.79
CA GLU A 376 13.76 -3.95 -0.66
C GLU A 376 14.40 -5.15 0.05
N GLU A 377 13.92 -5.53 1.24
CA GLU A 377 14.50 -6.63 2.01
C GLU A 377 14.40 -7.97 1.25
N CYS A 378 13.30 -8.18 0.52
CA CYS A 378 13.10 -9.36 -0.33
C CYS A 378 14.02 -9.36 -1.56
N LEU A 379 14.27 -8.21 -2.20
CA LEU A 379 15.23 -8.10 -3.30
C LEU A 379 16.67 -8.29 -2.81
N LYS A 380 17.05 -7.69 -1.68
CA LYS A 380 18.34 -7.92 -1.02
C LYS A 380 18.52 -9.42 -0.70
N TRP A 381 17.52 -10.08 -0.11
CA TRP A 381 17.59 -11.51 0.24
C TRP A 381 17.57 -12.44 -0.98
N ALA A 382 16.75 -12.17 -2.00
CA ALA A 382 16.67 -13.02 -3.20
C ALA A 382 17.96 -13.01 -4.03
N ASN A 383 18.69 -11.90 -4.05
CA ASN A 383 20.03 -11.84 -4.64
C ASN A 383 21.08 -12.56 -3.79
N GLN A 384 21.02 -12.40 -2.47
CA GLN A 384 22.01 -12.92 -1.53
C GLN A 384 21.92 -14.44 -1.28
N ARG A 385 20.71 -15.01 -1.25
CA ARG A 385 20.49 -16.40 -0.82
C ARG A 385 20.78 -17.41 -1.94
N ILE A 386 21.73 -18.31 -1.74
CA ILE A 386 21.91 -19.49 -2.61
C ILE A 386 20.90 -20.60 -2.28
N VAL A 387 20.29 -21.19 -3.33
CA VAL A 387 19.54 -22.45 -3.32
C VAL A 387 19.80 -23.22 -4.62
N PHE A 388 19.96 -24.54 -4.56
CA PHE A 388 20.26 -25.38 -5.73
C PHE A 388 21.45 -24.88 -6.59
N GLY A 389 22.49 -24.36 -5.93
CA GLY A 389 23.69 -23.83 -6.58
C GLY A 389 23.55 -22.47 -7.27
N LYS A 390 22.43 -21.76 -7.10
CA LYS A 390 22.18 -20.44 -7.72
C LYS A 390 21.47 -19.48 -6.76
N ASN A 391 21.53 -18.18 -7.01
CA ASN A 391 20.80 -17.18 -6.23
C ASN A 391 19.28 -17.47 -6.29
N LEU A 392 18.55 -17.20 -5.20
CA LEU A 392 17.11 -17.43 -5.08
C LEU A 392 16.31 -16.67 -6.16
N LEU A 393 16.79 -15.49 -6.57
CA LEU A 393 16.27 -14.71 -7.70
C LEU A 393 16.33 -15.44 -9.06
N ALA A 394 17.21 -16.44 -9.23
CA ALA A 394 17.27 -17.26 -10.43
C ALA A 394 16.03 -18.16 -10.60
N GLN A 395 15.27 -18.40 -9.53
CA GLN A 395 14.04 -19.20 -9.56
C GLN A 395 12.86 -18.38 -10.14
N PRO A 396 12.19 -18.82 -11.22
CA PRO A 396 11.11 -18.04 -11.86
C PRO A 396 9.96 -17.69 -10.91
N VAL A 397 9.60 -18.61 -10.02
CA VAL A 397 8.52 -18.41 -9.02
C VAL A 397 8.84 -17.28 -8.03
N ILE A 398 10.11 -17.04 -7.72
CA ILE A 398 10.52 -15.93 -6.84
C ILE A 398 10.40 -14.59 -7.58
N ARG A 399 10.80 -14.55 -8.86
CA ARG A 399 10.61 -13.35 -9.71
C ARG A 399 9.13 -13.02 -9.89
N GLN A 400 8.25 -14.01 -10.00
CA GLN A 400 6.81 -13.80 -10.08
C GLN A 400 6.25 -13.17 -8.80
N LYS A 401 6.65 -13.67 -7.62
CA LYS A 401 6.25 -13.10 -6.31
C LYS A 401 6.75 -11.65 -6.14
N LEU A 402 8.03 -11.40 -6.44
CA LEU A 402 8.61 -10.05 -6.41
C LEU A 402 7.90 -9.09 -7.36
N ALA A 403 7.64 -9.49 -8.61
CA ALA A 403 6.93 -8.67 -9.60
C ALA A 403 5.50 -8.32 -9.15
N LYS A 404 4.79 -9.27 -8.51
CA LYS A 404 3.49 -9.02 -7.88
C LYS A 404 3.61 -7.96 -6.78
N MET A 405 4.52 -8.15 -5.81
CA MET A 405 4.73 -7.21 -4.70
C MET A 405 5.06 -5.79 -5.18
N ILE A 406 5.96 -5.66 -6.16
CA ILE A 406 6.33 -4.39 -6.80
C ILE A 406 5.09 -3.74 -7.45
N SER A 407 4.28 -4.52 -8.18
CA SER A 407 3.08 -4.01 -8.84
C SER A 407 2.06 -3.43 -7.85
N HIS A 408 1.86 -4.09 -6.69
CA HIS A 408 1.04 -3.53 -5.62
C HIS A 408 1.64 -2.22 -5.06
N VAL A 409 2.95 -2.19 -4.78
CA VAL A 409 3.61 -1.00 -4.19
C VAL A 409 3.54 0.22 -5.11
N GLU A 410 3.81 0.08 -6.40
CA GLU A 410 3.73 1.21 -7.34
C GLU A 410 2.30 1.67 -7.60
N ALA A 411 1.33 0.75 -7.73
CA ALA A 411 -0.08 1.11 -7.89
C ALA A 411 -0.62 1.89 -6.67
N ASN A 412 -0.23 1.47 -5.46
CA ASN A 412 -0.58 2.17 -4.23
C ASN A 412 0.09 3.55 -4.14
N GLN A 413 1.38 3.66 -4.46
CA GLN A 413 2.09 4.95 -4.46
C GLN A 413 1.45 5.94 -5.45
N ALA A 414 1.13 5.50 -6.67
CA ALA A 414 0.50 6.36 -7.68
C ALA A 414 -0.90 6.86 -7.25
N TRP A 415 -1.71 6.00 -6.61
CA TRP A 415 -3.02 6.41 -6.10
C TRP A 415 -2.91 7.32 -4.86
N LEU A 416 -1.93 7.08 -3.97
CA LEU A 416 -1.62 7.98 -2.86
C LEU A 416 -1.22 9.37 -3.35
N GLU A 417 -0.33 9.46 -4.34
CA GLU A 417 0.09 10.73 -4.93
C GLU A 417 -1.08 11.44 -5.63
N GLN A 418 -1.96 10.70 -6.30
CA GLN A 418 -3.16 11.24 -6.94
C GLN A 418 -4.16 11.83 -5.93
N ILE A 419 -4.38 11.20 -4.78
CA ILE A 419 -5.21 11.75 -3.68
C ILE A 419 -4.51 12.95 -3.03
N THR A 420 -3.21 12.86 -2.78
CA THR A 420 -2.41 13.94 -2.19
C THR A 420 -2.45 15.21 -3.06
N HIS A 421 -2.42 15.04 -4.38
CA HIS A 421 -2.63 16.15 -5.32
C HIS A 421 -4.00 16.81 -5.14
N GLN A 422 -5.08 16.04 -4.95
CA GLN A 422 -6.40 16.62 -4.68
C GLN A 422 -6.42 17.38 -3.34
N MET A 423 -5.73 16.88 -2.31
CA MET A 423 -5.61 17.57 -1.02
C MET A 423 -4.89 18.92 -1.17
N CYS A 424 -3.84 19.00 -2.00
CA CYS A 424 -3.19 20.28 -2.36
C CYS A 424 -4.02 21.21 -3.27
N LYS A 425 -5.21 20.80 -3.73
CA LYS A 425 -6.12 21.59 -4.58
C LYS A 425 -7.50 21.88 -3.98
N MET A 426 -7.85 21.23 -2.87
CA MET A 426 -9.15 21.34 -2.21
C MET A 426 -9.03 22.00 -0.85
N THR A 427 -9.97 22.89 -0.51
CA THR A 427 -10.12 23.39 0.87
C THR A 427 -10.49 22.23 1.80
N TYR A 428 -10.19 22.35 3.09
CA TYR A 428 -10.51 21.33 4.11
C TYR A 428 -11.98 20.86 4.08
N LYS A 429 -12.91 21.79 3.80
CA LYS A 429 -14.35 21.50 3.66
C LYS A 429 -14.68 20.66 2.42
N GLU A 430 -13.96 20.86 1.32
CA GLU A 430 -14.11 20.06 0.10
C GLU A 430 -13.47 18.68 0.30
N GLN A 431 -12.29 18.59 0.91
CA GLN A 431 -11.66 17.32 1.27
C GLN A 431 -12.58 16.45 2.14
N ALA A 432 -13.17 17.05 3.20
CA ALA A 432 -14.13 16.39 4.09
C ALA A 432 -15.43 15.94 3.40
N ARG A 433 -15.77 16.52 2.24
CA ARG A 433 -16.96 16.17 1.45
C ARG A 433 -16.69 15.18 0.32
N HIS A 434 -15.52 15.25 -0.30
CA HIS A 434 -15.23 14.58 -1.58
C HIS A 434 -14.14 13.50 -1.48
N LEU A 435 -13.20 13.59 -0.54
CA LEU A 435 -12.08 12.63 -0.43
C LEU A 435 -12.31 11.53 0.60
N SER A 436 -13.30 11.66 1.49
CA SER A 436 -13.60 10.67 2.55
C SER A 436 -13.80 9.24 2.03
N GLY A 437 -14.52 9.10 0.91
CA GLY A 437 -14.72 7.80 0.22
C GLY A 437 -13.44 7.32 -0.49
N PRO A 438 -12.84 8.11 -1.39
CA PRO A 438 -11.58 7.77 -2.06
C PRO A 438 -10.43 7.39 -1.12
N ILE A 439 -10.25 8.10 0.00
CA ILE A 439 -9.26 7.77 1.04
C ILE A 439 -9.61 6.43 1.71
N GLY A 440 -10.89 6.17 1.97
CA GLY A 440 -11.37 4.87 2.47
C GLY A 440 -11.04 3.71 1.53
N LEU A 441 -11.29 3.89 0.23
CA LEU A 441 -10.95 2.90 -0.81
C LEU A 441 -9.44 2.67 -0.92
N LEU A 442 -8.64 3.74 -0.99
CA LEU A 442 -7.18 3.63 -1.01
C LEU A 442 -6.68 2.88 0.24
N LYS A 443 -7.15 3.24 1.44
CA LYS A 443 -6.70 2.62 2.69
C LYS A 443 -7.09 1.15 2.79
N SER A 444 -8.28 0.77 2.28
CA SER A 444 -8.68 -0.63 2.15
C SER A 444 -7.79 -1.36 1.14
N PHE A 445 -7.60 -0.84 -0.07
CA PHE A 445 -6.76 -1.46 -1.11
C PHE A 445 -5.27 -1.56 -0.70
N ALA A 446 -4.72 -0.56 -0.04
CA ALA A 446 -3.33 -0.55 0.44
C ALA A 446 -3.09 -1.55 1.58
N THR A 447 -4.09 -1.81 2.43
CA THR A 447 -3.99 -2.79 3.52
C THR A 447 -4.29 -4.22 3.07
N ARG A 448 -5.14 -4.41 2.05
CA ARG A 448 -5.22 -5.67 1.28
C ARG A 448 -3.91 -5.98 0.56
N SER A 449 -3.32 -4.97 -0.09
CA SER A 449 -1.99 -5.10 -0.71
C SER A 449 -0.92 -5.45 0.33
N ALA A 450 -0.95 -4.84 1.51
CA ALA A 450 -0.03 -5.13 2.61
C ALA A 450 -0.12 -6.60 3.09
N HIS A 451 -1.31 -7.19 3.12
CA HIS A 451 -1.48 -8.62 3.41
C HIS A 451 -0.76 -9.50 2.39
N GLU A 452 -0.94 -9.22 1.10
CA GLU A 452 -0.31 -10.00 0.03
C GLU A 452 1.20 -9.78 -0.02
N VAL A 453 1.69 -8.55 0.19
CA VAL A 453 3.13 -8.27 0.33
C VAL A 453 3.73 -8.97 1.55
N ALA A 454 3.00 -9.07 2.67
CA ALA A 454 3.46 -9.77 3.87
C ALA A 454 3.58 -11.28 3.67
N ASP A 455 2.54 -11.93 3.12
CA ASP A 455 2.56 -13.38 2.85
C ASP A 455 3.66 -13.76 1.85
N GLU A 456 3.78 -13.01 0.75
CA GLU A 456 4.80 -13.26 -0.26
C GLU A 456 6.23 -13.06 0.31
N ALA A 457 6.43 -12.05 1.16
CA ALA A 457 7.72 -11.81 1.82
C ALA A 457 8.10 -12.92 2.82
N VAL A 458 7.17 -13.39 3.64
CA VAL A 458 7.40 -14.52 4.56
C VAL A 458 7.77 -15.77 3.77
N ASN A 459 7.07 -16.06 2.67
CA ASN A 459 7.39 -17.19 1.78
C ASN A 459 8.77 -17.04 1.11
N ILE A 460 9.20 -15.84 0.73
CA ILE A 460 10.54 -15.57 0.16
C ILE A 460 11.65 -15.72 1.21
N PHE A 461 11.40 -15.36 2.47
CA PHE A 461 12.35 -15.54 3.57
C PHE A 461 12.34 -16.95 4.19
N GLY A 462 11.28 -17.74 3.96
CA GLY A 462 11.09 -19.06 4.55
C GLY A 462 11.11 -19.00 6.09
N GLY A 463 11.85 -19.91 6.73
CA GLY A 463 11.98 -19.94 8.20
C GLY A 463 12.50 -18.63 8.82
N ARG A 464 13.26 -17.81 8.08
CA ARG A 464 13.65 -16.47 8.58
C ARG A 464 12.45 -15.52 8.66
N GLY A 465 11.45 -15.65 7.80
CA GLY A 465 10.27 -14.77 7.75
C GLY A 465 9.36 -14.87 8.97
N ILE A 466 9.51 -15.93 9.77
CA ILE A 466 8.83 -16.14 11.05
C ILE A 466 9.77 -15.94 12.27
N THR A 467 10.96 -15.37 12.06
CA THR A 467 11.96 -15.15 13.12
C THR A 467 12.01 -13.68 13.53
N GLN A 468 11.77 -13.39 14.80
CA GLN A 468 11.76 -12.02 15.37
C GLN A 468 13.15 -11.36 15.47
N THR A 469 14.22 -12.10 15.18
CA THR A 469 15.62 -11.68 15.32
C THR A 469 16.40 -11.85 14.01
N GLY A 470 17.62 -11.30 13.97
CA GLY A 470 18.50 -11.40 12.80
C GLY A 470 17.90 -10.78 11.52
N MET A 471 18.25 -11.34 10.36
CA MET A 471 17.84 -10.80 9.05
C MET A 471 16.32 -10.81 8.81
N GLY A 472 15.59 -11.73 9.44
CA GLY A 472 14.16 -11.93 9.21
C GLY A 472 13.25 -10.93 9.91
N ARG A 473 13.75 -10.25 10.94
CA ARG A 473 12.97 -9.44 11.88
C ARG A 473 12.06 -8.39 11.23
N VAL A 474 12.49 -7.77 10.12
CA VAL A 474 11.71 -6.74 9.42
C VAL A 474 10.47 -7.34 8.74
N VAL A 475 10.61 -8.54 8.17
CA VAL A 475 9.55 -9.29 7.48
C VAL A 475 8.58 -9.91 8.49
N GLU A 476 9.10 -10.54 9.56
CA GLU A 476 8.26 -11.05 10.65
C GLU A 476 7.43 -9.91 11.27
N HIS A 477 8.07 -8.78 11.55
CA HIS A 477 7.42 -7.68 12.25
C HIS A 477 6.35 -7.03 11.38
N PHE A 478 6.60 -6.82 10.08
CA PHE A 478 5.57 -6.36 9.14
C PHE A 478 4.42 -7.37 9.02
N HIS A 479 4.70 -8.66 8.86
CA HIS A 479 3.68 -9.71 8.78
C HIS A 479 2.80 -9.78 10.05
N ARG A 480 3.39 -9.59 11.23
CA ARG A 480 2.69 -9.52 12.51
C ARG A 480 1.87 -8.23 12.71
N CYS A 481 2.22 -7.15 12.01
CA CYS A 481 1.75 -5.80 12.34
C CYS A 481 1.00 -5.04 11.23
N TYR A 482 1.03 -5.45 9.95
CA TYR A 482 0.28 -4.77 8.88
C TYR A 482 -1.24 -4.73 9.17
N LYS A 483 -1.76 -5.70 9.94
CA LYS A 483 -3.18 -5.80 10.28
C LYS A 483 -3.64 -4.74 11.29
N PHE A 484 -2.74 -4.03 11.99
CA PHE A 484 -3.12 -2.80 12.70
C PHE A 484 -3.63 -1.75 11.73
N ASP A 485 -2.91 -1.53 10.62
CA ASP A 485 -3.30 -0.54 9.62
C ASP A 485 -4.58 -0.94 8.88
N ALA A 486 -4.89 -2.24 8.77
CA ALA A 486 -6.19 -2.71 8.30
C ALA A 486 -7.37 -2.33 9.22
N ILE A 487 -7.16 -2.23 10.54
CA ILE A 487 -8.23 -2.12 11.55
C ILE A 487 -8.39 -0.69 12.10
N LEU A 488 -7.28 -0.01 12.40
CA LEU A 488 -7.26 1.37 12.91
C LEU A 488 -7.77 2.36 11.84
N GLY A 489 -8.27 3.54 12.23
CA GLY A 489 -8.93 4.50 11.32
C GLY A 489 -10.27 4.02 10.70
N GLY A 490 -10.74 2.82 11.04
CA GLY A 490 -11.89 2.12 10.45
C GLY A 490 -11.45 0.90 9.64
N THR A 491 -12.22 -0.19 9.70
CA THR A 491 -11.83 -1.48 9.10
C THR A 491 -11.95 -1.50 7.56
N GLU A 492 -11.30 -2.47 6.91
CA GLU A 492 -11.37 -2.73 5.47
C GLU A 492 -12.81 -2.65 4.91
N GLU A 493 -13.77 -3.22 5.63
CA GLU A 493 -15.19 -3.33 5.25
C GLU A 493 -15.95 -2.00 5.43
N ILE A 494 -15.77 -1.32 6.57
CA ILE A 494 -16.41 -0.03 6.87
C ILE A 494 -15.95 1.04 5.87
N LEU A 495 -14.70 0.97 5.42
CA LEU A 495 -14.13 1.91 4.48
C LEU A 495 -14.43 1.56 3.02
N ALA A 496 -14.69 0.29 2.70
CA ALA A 496 -15.27 -0.11 1.42
C ALA A 496 -16.71 0.42 1.28
N ASP A 497 -17.54 0.27 2.32
CA ASP A 497 -18.93 0.79 2.34
C ASP A 497 -18.97 2.33 2.25
N LEU A 498 -18.12 3.03 3.02
CA LEU A 498 -17.94 4.49 2.92
C LEU A 498 -17.48 4.94 1.52
N GLY A 499 -16.68 4.10 0.85
CA GLY A 499 -16.11 4.38 -0.47
C GLY A 499 -17.06 4.10 -1.63
N ALA A 500 -17.89 3.07 -1.51
CA ALA A 500 -18.87 2.64 -2.50
C ALA A 500 -20.26 2.45 -1.84
N PRO A 501 -20.93 3.54 -1.42
CA PRO A 501 -22.21 3.46 -0.72
C PRO A 501 -23.32 3.02 -1.69
N PHE A 502 -23.60 1.72 -1.71
CA PHE A 502 -24.68 1.09 -2.49
C PHE A 502 -26.06 1.37 -1.86
N ASP A 503 -26.42 2.64 -1.76
CA ASP A 503 -27.79 3.07 -1.51
C ASP A 503 -28.70 2.50 -2.62
N GLU A 504 -29.78 1.80 -2.23
CA GLU A 504 -30.93 1.62 -3.13
C GLU A 504 -31.37 2.99 -3.71
N PRO A 505 -31.92 3.06 -4.94
CA PRO A 505 -32.35 4.31 -5.54
C PRO A 505 -33.47 4.98 -4.72
N LYS A 506 -33.06 5.82 -3.75
CA LYS A 506 -33.94 6.51 -2.80
C LYS A 506 -34.98 7.32 -3.56
N THR A 507 -36.24 6.90 -3.42
CA THR A 507 -37.42 7.56 -3.98
C THR A 507 -37.46 9.04 -3.59
N ASP A 508 -38.05 9.88 -4.43
CA ASP A 508 -37.79 11.33 -4.41
C ASP A 508 -38.23 12.04 -3.11
N GLU A 509 -39.15 11.45 -2.34
CA GLU A 509 -39.47 11.91 -0.98
C GLU A 509 -38.28 11.78 -0.02
N ARG A 510 -37.60 10.62 0.01
CA ARG A 510 -36.39 10.41 0.82
C ARG A 510 -35.20 11.24 0.34
N ARG A 511 -35.16 11.62 -0.95
CA ARG A 511 -34.20 12.62 -1.43
C ARG A 511 -34.42 13.99 -0.78
N ARG A 512 -35.68 14.43 -0.58
CA ARG A 512 -35.98 15.72 0.06
C ARG A 512 -35.63 15.75 1.54
N GLU A 513 -35.89 14.67 2.28
CA GLU A 513 -35.42 14.55 3.68
C GLU A 513 -33.88 14.48 3.76
N SER A 514 -33.24 13.68 2.88
CA SER A 514 -31.78 13.63 2.77
C SER A 514 -31.16 14.98 2.36
N ALA A 515 -31.86 15.77 1.55
CA ALA A 515 -31.44 17.12 1.16
C ALA A 515 -31.54 18.12 2.33
N CYS A 516 -32.45 17.91 3.29
CA CYS A 516 -32.47 18.69 4.53
C CYS A 516 -31.16 18.46 5.32
N CYS A 517 -30.73 17.20 5.48
CA CYS A 517 -29.45 16.87 6.13
C CYS A 517 -28.22 17.40 5.36
N ARG A 518 -28.26 17.38 4.02
CA ARG A 518 -27.18 17.95 3.18
C ARG A 518 -27.23 19.50 3.13
N GLY A 519 -28.37 20.11 3.38
CA GLY A 519 -28.58 21.56 3.38
C GLY A 519 -27.91 22.30 4.54
N CYS A 520 -27.66 21.62 5.66
CA CYS A 520 -26.90 22.18 6.79
C CYS A 520 -25.41 22.49 6.48
N TRP A 521 -24.94 22.23 5.26
CA TRP A 521 -23.55 22.51 4.83
C TRP A 521 -23.34 23.93 4.27
N SER A 522 -24.41 24.73 4.16
CA SER A 522 -24.37 26.19 3.92
C SER A 522 -25.00 26.91 5.12
N GLY A 523 -24.31 27.93 5.66
CA GLY A 523 -24.62 28.48 6.99
C GLY A 523 -25.59 29.66 6.99
N GLY A 524 -25.99 30.06 8.21
CA GLY A 524 -26.70 31.31 8.50
C GLY A 524 -28.23 31.24 8.34
N PRO A 525 -29.03 31.27 9.44
CA PRO A 525 -30.48 31.36 9.34
C PRO A 525 -30.94 32.78 8.98
N GLY A 526 -31.01 33.08 7.69
CA GLY A 526 -31.77 34.23 7.19
C GLY A 526 -33.27 34.08 7.51
N ALA A 527 -33.96 35.19 7.77
CA ALA A 527 -35.30 35.21 8.39
C ALA A 527 -36.46 34.61 7.57
N ALA A 528 -36.21 33.99 6.41
CA ALA A 528 -37.21 33.36 5.57
C ALA A 528 -37.69 31.98 6.07
N GLY A 529 -36.93 31.30 6.93
CA GLY A 529 -37.17 29.90 7.29
C GLY A 529 -38.44 29.60 8.10
N TRP A 530 -38.98 30.59 8.84
CA TRP A 530 -40.10 30.37 9.75
C TRP A 530 -41.47 30.27 9.06
N ARG A 531 -41.70 31.10 8.04
CA ARG A 531 -43.00 31.24 7.36
C ARG A 531 -43.49 29.93 6.73
N TRP A 532 -42.58 29.18 6.11
CA TRP A 532 -42.87 27.88 5.47
C TRP A 532 -43.36 26.80 6.45
N MET A 533 -42.99 26.91 7.74
CA MET A 533 -43.43 25.97 8.78
C MET A 533 -44.84 26.30 9.29
N GLU A 534 -45.18 27.58 9.36
CA GLU A 534 -46.54 28.07 9.64
C GLU A 534 -47.50 27.70 8.50
N ASP A 535 -47.12 27.93 7.24
CA ASP A 535 -47.91 27.55 6.06
C ASP A 535 -48.23 26.04 6.04
N ARG A 536 -47.27 25.19 6.42
CA ARG A 536 -47.48 23.73 6.53
C ARG A 536 -48.37 23.32 7.70
N LEU A 537 -48.42 24.10 8.78
CA LEU A 537 -49.36 23.87 9.88
C LEU A 537 -50.77 24.33 9.51
N ALA A 538 -50.90 25.48 8.84
CA ALA A 538 -52.16 25.99 8.30
C ALA A 538 -52.78 25.03 7.26
N ALA A 539 -51.99 24.54 6.29
CA ALA A 539 -52.44 23.54 5.32
C ALA A 539 -52.89 22.22 5.99
N ARG A 540 -52.21 21.81 7.08
CA ARG A 540 -52.61 20.66 7.90
C ARG A 540 -53.80 20.95 8.83
N ALA A 541 -54.22 22.20 9.02
CA ALA A 541 -55.48 22.54 9.68
C ALA A 541 -56.64 22.50 8.66
N ALA A 542 -56.49 23.23 7.54
CA ALA A 542 -57.48 23.28 6.46
C ALA A 542 -57.83 21.89 5.89
N GLY A 543 -56.82 21.01 5.71
CA GLY A 543 -57.05 19.63 5.28
C GLY A 543 -57.87 18.77 6.26
N ARG A 544 -57.88 19.11 7.56
CA ARG A 544 -58.71 18.43 8.57
C ARG A 544 -60.13 19.00 8.64
N GLU A 545 -60.32 20.31 8.44
CA GLU A 545 -61.66 20.88 8.26
C GLU A 545 -62.34 20.39 6.97
N ALA A 546 -61.60 20.30 5.86
CA ALA A 546 -62.10 19.76 4.60
C ALA A 546 -62.60 18.32 4.77
N LEU A 547 -61.81 17.46 5.43
CA LEU A 547 -62.19 16.08 5.69
C LEU A 547 -63.40 15.97 6.64
N ALA A 548 -63.47 16.82 7.68
CA ALA A 548 -64.61 16.88 8.59
C ALA A 548 -65.90 17.31 7.88
N ARG A 549 -65.84 18.32 7.01
CA ARG A 549 -66.97 18.73 6.16
C ARG A 549 -67.40 17.63 5.20
N TRP A 550 -66.47 16.86 4.63
CA TRP A 550 -66.78 15.73 3.75
C TRP A 550 -67.48 14.59 4.50
N CYS A 551 -67.04 14.27 5.72
CA CYS A 551 -67.71 13.30 6.58
C CYS A 551 -69.11 13.76 7.05
N ALA A 552 -69.35 15.07 7.19
CA ALA A 552 -70.66 15.60 7.57
C ALA A 552 -71.70 15.54 6.44
N LEU A 553 -71.27 15.54 5.17
CA LEU A 553 -72.16 15.45 4.00
C LEU A 553 -72.65 14.03 3.71
N LEU A 554 -71.93 13.00 4.16
CA LEU A 554 -72.28 11.59 3.94
C LEU A 554 -73.18 11.06 5.06
N GLY A 555 -74.42 11.56 5.11
CA GLY A 555 -75.45 11.21 6.09
C GLY A 555 -75.56 9.69 6.31
N GLY A 556 -75.06 9.23 7.46
CA GLY A 556 -74.53 7.87 7.56
C GLY A 556 -75.53 6.76 7.84
N ARG A 557 -75.24 5.56 7.32
CA ARG A 557 -75.72 4.26 7.85
C ARG A 557 -74.87 3.06 7.40
N SER A 558 -73.76 2.81 8.10
CA SER A 558 -73.28 1.46 8.44
C SER A 558 -72.05 1.56 9.35
N SER A 559 -71.95 0.66 10.34
CA SER A 559 -70.94 0.76 11.41
C SER A 559 -70.03 -0.46 11.42
N ARG A 560 -68.71 -0.23 11.56
CA ARG A 560 -67.78 -0.89 12.52
C ARG A 560 -66.29 -0.66 12.23
N LEU A 561 -65.88 -0.30 11.01
CA LEU A 561 -64.45 -0.19 10.66
C LEU A 561 -63.76 1.13 11.08
N ALA A 562 -64.50 2.24 11.18
CA ALA A 562 -63.91 3.59 11.30
C ALA A 562 -63.28 3.94 12.67
N ARG A 563 -63.32 3.04 13.67
CA ARG A 563 -62.88 3.34 15.06
C ARG A 563 -61.53 2.75 15.47
N ALA A 564 -60.82 2.07 14.55
CA ALA A 564 -59.58 1.35 14.84
C ALA A 564 -58.28 2.08 14.41
N LEU A 565 -58.37 3.19 13.67
CA LEU A 565 -57.21 3.82 13.01
C LEU A 565 -56.73 5.15 13.63
N ILE A 566 -57.23 5.54 14.80
CA ILE A 566 -56.83 6.80 15.47
C ILE A 566 -56.40 6.55 16.94
N CYS A 567 -55.56 5.54 17.19
CA CYS A 567 -54.87 5.36 18.49
C CYS A 567 -53.69 4.35 18.43
N ALA A 568 -52.60 4.65 17.71
CA ALA A 568 -51.41 3.77 17.64
C ALA A 568 -50.08 4.54 17.43
N GLY A 569 -49.84 5.58 18.24
CA GLY A 569 -48.72 6.50 18.07
C GLY A 569 -47.67 6.51 19.18
N ARG A 570 -47.12 5.34 19.57
CA ARG A 570 -45.97 5.18 20.50
C ARG A 570 -45.27 3.84 20.25
N LYS A 571 -43.93 3.84 20.16
CA LYS A 571 -43.11 2.62 20.31
C LYS A 571 -42.40 2.65 21.67
N VAL A 572 -42.43 1.53 22.37
CA VAL A 572 -41.66 1.24 23.59
C VAL A 572 -40.95 -0.11 23.35
N HIS A 573 -39.77 -0.29 23.95
CA HIS A 573 -38.90 -1.46 23.77
C HIS A 573 -39.01 -2.45 24.94
N MET A 574 -38.41 -3.64 24.77
CA MET A 574 -38.08 -4.66 25.80
C MET A 574 -39.27 -5.55 26.25
N THR A 575 -39.13 -6.84 26.63
CA THR A 575 -37.92 -7.73 26.70
C THR A 575 -38.30 -9.23 26.77
N ALA A 576 -37.32 -10.10 26.44
CA ALA A 576 -37.12 -11.49 26.94
C ALA A 576 -38.20 -12.58 26.62
N GLY A 577 -37.91 -13.87 26.89
CA GLY A 577 -39.01 -14.87 26.85
C GLY A 577 -38.76 -16.40 26.92
N ALA A 578 -37.60 -16.96 26.55
CA ALA A 578 -37.16 -18.35 26.81
C ALA A 578 -38.00 -19.62 26.38
N SER A 579 -37.26 -20.72 26.15
CA SER A 579 -37.59 -22.13 26.45
C SER A 579 -38.22 -23.08 25.39
N ALA A 580 -38.02 -24.38 25.67
CA ALA A 580 -38.49 -25.61 24.99
C ALA A 580 -37.84 -26.00 23.64
N GLY A 581 -37.67 -27.32 23.43
CA GLY A 581 -36.86 -27.90 22.34
C GLY A 581 -37.48 -29.12 21.63
N PRO A 582 -36.73 -30.20 21.33
CA PRO A 582 -36.62 -30.64 19.93
C PRO A 582 -37.22 -32.02 19.59
N ILE A 583 -37.54 -32.23 18.31
CA ILE A 583 -37.98 -33.52 17.73
C ILE A 583 -37.07 -33.93 16.54
N ARG A 584 -36.88 -35.24 16.34
CA ARG A 584 -35.86 -35.84 15.45
C ARG A 584 -36.43 -36.40 14.12
N GLY A 585 -35.94 -35.86 13.00
CA GLY A 585 -35.21 -36.59 11.93
C GLY A 585 -35.84 -37.67 11.02
N ARG A 586 -35.42 -37.63 9.73
CA ARG A 586 -35.58 -38.64 8.64
C ARG A 586 -36.99 -38.71 8.01
N ARG A 587 -37.21 -39.10 6.74
CA ARG A 587 -36.33 -39.59 5.64
C ARG A 587 -36.97 -39.38 4.25
N CYS A 588 -36.15 -39.37 3.17
CA CYS A 588 -36.49 -39.46 1.72
C CYS A 588 -37.29 -38.29 1.10
N ALA A 589 -37.14 -37.79 -0.15
CA ALA A 589 -36.35 -38.09 -1.38
C ALA A 589 -37.15 -38.63 -2.60
N GLY A 590 -37.12 -37.90 -3.73
CA GLY A 590 -37.49 -38.38 -5.08
C GLY A 590 -38.25 -37.37 -5.98
N VAL A 591 -37.88 -37.31 -7.27
CA VAL A 591 -38.58 -36.68 -8.45
C VAL A 591 -38.74 -35.13 -8.40
N GLU A 592 -38.31 -34.24 -9.31
CA GLU A 592 -37.73 -34.22 -10.70
C GLU A 592 -38.68 -33.62 -11.79
N MET A 593 -38.08 -33.05 -12.86
CA MET A 593 -38.65 -32.59 -14.15
C MET A 593 -39.23 -31.15 -14.32
N SER A 594 -38.34 -30.24 -14.76
CA SER A 594 -38.42 -29.43 -16.01
C SER A 594 -39.75 -28.84 -16.58
N ALA A 595 -39.86 -27.51 -16.52
CA ALA A 595 -39.77 -26.54 -17.65
C ALA A 595 -40.64 -26.65 -18.95
N TRP A 596 -41.14 -25.46 -19.39
CA TRP A 596 -41.54 -25.04 -20.78
C TRP A 596 -42.90 -25.57 -21.34
N THR A 597 -43.70 -24.88 -22.20
CA THR A 597 -43.60 -23.54 -22.88
C THR A 597 -44.95 -23.00 -23.44
N ARG A 598 -45.05 -21.67 -23.63
CA ARG A 598 -45.83 -20.90 -24.66
C ARG A 598 -47.39 -21.01 -24.63
N SER A 599 -48.21 -20.10 -25.21
CA SER A 599 -48.03 -19.26 -26.42
C SER A 599 -48.85 -17.94 -26.45
N GLY A 600 -48.30 -16.90 -27.13
CA GLY A 600 -49.04 -15.93 -27.99
C GLY A 600 -49.87 -14.81 -27.34
N VAL A 601 -50.24 -13.70 -28.02
CA VAL A 601 -49.82 -13.10 -29.32
C VAL A 601 -50.04 -11.57 -29.24
N VAL A 602 -49.12 -10.74 -29.79
CA VAL A 602 -49.40 -9.36 -30.25
C VAL A 602 -48.65 -9.12 -31.58
N VAL A 603 -49.20 -8.27 -32.45
CA VAL A 603 -48.83 -8.11 -33.88
C VAL A 603 -47.78 -7.01 -34.10
N ILE A 604 -46.95 -7.18 -35.14
CA ILE A 604 -46.00 -6.18 -35.66
C ILE A 604 -46.64 -5.46 -36.87
N LEU A 605 -46.46 -4.13 -36.97
CA LEU A 605 -46.46 -3.40 -38.23
C LEU A 605 -45.31 -2.36 -38.23
N ASP A 606 -44.71 -2.16 -39.41
CA ASP A 606 -43.47 -1.40 -39.60
C ASP A 606 -43.65 0.12 -39.72
N ALA A 607 -42.59 0.85 -39.34
CA ALA A 607 -42.10 2.04 -40.06
C ALA A 607 -40.63 2.34 -39.69
N GLY A 608 -39.73 2.35 -40.68
CA GLY A 608 -38.33 2.78 -40.53
C GLY A 608 -38.14 4.30 -40.72
N PRO A 609 -36.98 4.89 -40.33
CA PRO A 609 -36.83 6.34 -40.20
C PRO A 609 -36.17 7.06 -41.41
N ALA A 610 -36.84 8.10 -41.93
CA ALA A 610 -36.34 9.17 -42.80
C ALA A 610 -37.46 10.25 -42.90
N SER A 611 -37.26 11.57 -42.95
CA SER A 611 -36.07 12.45 -42.84
C SER A 611 -36.46 13.78 -42.15
N ALA A 612 -35.51 14.66 -41.87
CA ALA A 612 -35.74 15.96 -41.19
C ALA A 612 -36.53 16.99 -42.04
N VAL A 613 -37.14 18.01 -41.40
CA VAL A 613 -37.19 19.41 -41.88
C VAL A 613 -37.84 20.43 -40.88
N LEU A 614 -37.23 21.63 -40.80
CA LEU A 614 -37.70 22.97 -40.35
C LEU A 614 -38.18 23.34 -38.91
N CYS A 615 -37.59 24.46 -38.46
CA CYS A 615 -38.15 25.64 -37.74
C CYS A 615 -38.50 25.65 -36.24
N GLN A 616 -37.90 26.66 -35.57
CA GLN A 616 -38.47 27.40 -34.43
C GLN A 616 -39.50 28.44 -34.91
N PRO A 617 -40.42 28.92 -34.06
CA PRO A 617 -41.16 30.16 -34.27
C PRO A 617 -40.32 31.40 -33.90
N VAL A 618 -40.51 32.49 -34.66
CA VAL A 618 -39.77 33.77 -34.55
C VAL A 618 -40.65 34.83 -33.85
N PRO A 619 -40.08 35.78 -33.06
CA PRO A 619 -40.85 36.77 -32.31
C PRO A 619 -41.08 38.11 -33.06
N HIS A 620 -41.96 38.95 -32.51
CA HIS A 620 -41.87 40.41 -32.62
C HIS A 620 -41.19 40.96 -31.34
N GLY A 621 -40.37 42.02 -31.36
CA GLY A 621 -39.78 42.70 -32.51
C GLY A 621 -39.70 44.21 -32.32
N GLU A 622 -38.49 44.74 -32.10
CA GLU A 622 -38.14 46.14 -32.41
C GLU A 622 -36.62 46.24 -32.68
N ALA A 623 -36.18 47.35 -33.29
CA ALA A 623 -34.94 47.44 -34.08
C ALA A 623 -33.69 47.84 -33.25
N SER A 624 -32.44 47.88 -33.75
CA SER A 624 -32.04 48.45 -35.05
C SER A 624 -30.56 48.28 -35.47
N TRP A 625 -30.35 48.47 -36.79
CA TRP A 625 -29.09 48.72 -37.53
C TRP A 625 -28.06 47.59 -37.70
N THR A 626 -27.29 47.70 -38.81
CA THR A 626 -26.66 46.57 -39.53
C THR A 626 -25.20 46.84 -39.91
N CYS A 627 -24.51 45.76 -40.31
CA CYS A 627 -23.19 45.78 -40.99
C CYS A 627 -23.30 46.21 -42.47
N ASP A 628 -22.16 46.46 -43.14
CA ASP A 628 -21.87 46.35 -44.60
C ASP A 628 -20.51 47.04 -44.94
N GLN A 629 -19.64 46.64 -45.90
CA GLN A 629 -19.48 45.39 -46.66
C GLN A 629 -17.96 44.93 -46.74
N PRO A 630 -17.10 45.18 -47.78
CA PRO A 630 -16.28 44.05 -48.27
C PRO A 630 -14.80 44.27 -48.73
N TRP A 631 -14.14 43.12 -48.92
CA TRP A 631 -13.08 42.74 -49.90
C TRP A 631 -12.22 43.81 -50.62
N SER A 632 -10.89 43.61 -50.63
CA SER A 632 -10.14 43.07 -51.81
C SER A 632 -8.61 43.10 -51.58
N GLY A 633 -7.83 42.46 -52.48
CA GLY A 633 -6.37 42.67 -52.61
C GLY A 633 -5.48 41.52 -52.10
N ALA A 634 -4.47 41.17 -52.90
CA ALA A 634 -3.40 40.20 -52.58
C ALA A 634 -2.03 40.74 -53.09
N VAL A 635 -0.97 39.90 -53.04
CA VAL A 635 0.37 40.03 -53.66
C VAL A 635 1.54 40.43 -52.72
N GLN A 636 2.51 39.50 -52.59
CA GLN A 636 4.00 39.57 -52.57
C GLN A 636 4.77 40.76 -51.92
N ALA A 637 6.07 40.67 -51.55
CA ALA A 637 6.95 39.58 -51.09
C ALA A 637 8.37 40.15 -50.73
N ALA A 638 9.09 39.50 -49.80
CA ALA A 638 10.56 39.44 -49.63
C ALA A 638 11.42 40.74 -49.42
N GLY A 639 12.53 40.58 -48.67
CA GLY A 639 13.71 41.47 -48.70
C GLY A 639 13.99 42.33 -47.45
N VAL A 640 15.23 42.75 -47.10
CA VAL A 640 16.47 41.99 -46.74
C VAL A 640 17.59 42.99 -46.29
N VAL A 641 18.18 42.75 -45.10
CA VAL A 641 19.57 43.10 -44.64
C VAL A 641 20.07 44.57 -44.53
N GLY A 642 20.79 44.84 -43.41
CA GLY A 642 21.80 45.89 -43.18
C GLY A 642 22.07 46.09 -41.66
N ALA A 643 23.15 45.59 -41.02
CA ALA A 643 24.59 45.97 -41.08
C ALA A 643 24.87 47.39 -40.53
N ALA A 644 25.88 47.71 -39.69
CA ALA A 644 27.10 47.04 -39.13
C ALA A 644 27.31 47.56 -37.66
N ILE A 645 27.99 46.94 -36.67
CA ILE A 645 29.28 46.22 -36.49
C ILE A 645 30.52 47.10 -36.13
N ARG A 646 31.03 46.90 -34.88
CA ARG A 646 32.37 47.14 -34.28
C ARG A 646 32.84 48.53 -33.79
N GLY A 647 33.37 48.50 -32.56
CA GLY A 647 34.39 49.40 -31.96
C GLY A 647 35.00 48.73 -30.71
N VAL A 648 36.32 48.80 -30.47
CA VAL A 648 37.04 48.00 -29.44
C VAL A 648 38.25 48.74 -28.84
N ARG A 649 38.46 48.65 -27.50
CA ARG A 649 39.71 48.74 -26.69
C ARG A 649 39.30 48.64 -25.19
N SER A 650 39.86 47.77 -24.32
CA SER A 650 41.18 47.80 -23.63
C SER A 650 41.44 49.07 -22.81
N ALA A 651 42.04 49.07 -21.61
CA ALA A 651 42.92 48.07 -20.99
C ALA A 651 42.78 47.99 -19.44
N SER A 652 43.84 47.63 -18.71
CA SER A 652 43.85 47.17 -17.31
C SER A 652 44.77 48.00 -16.38
N GLN A 653 44.70 47.65 -15.06
CA GLN A 653 45.81 47.64 -14.07
C GLN A 653 45.96 48.83 -13.09
N GLN A 654 46.52 48.48 -11.91
CA GLN A 654 47.16 49.31 -10.85
C GLN A 654 46.31 50.06 -9.79
N GLY A 655 46.88 50.11 -8.58
CA GLY A 655 46.63 51.06 -7.47
C GLY A 655 48.01 51.55 -6.97
N PRO A 656 48.25 51.94 -5.69
CA PRO A 656 47.36 52.04 -4.52
C PRO A 656 47.57 53.34 -3.68
N SER A 657 47.23 53.31 -2.37
CA SER A 657 47.91 53.99 -1.22
C SER A 657 47.41 55.35 -0.62
N HIS A 658 47.62 55.45 0.72
CA HIS A 658 47.67 56.64 1.63
C HIS A 658 46.41 57.51 1.88
N ALA A 659 46.21 58.18 3.04
CA ALA A 659 46.71 58.03 4.43
C ALA A 659 45.99 59.01 5.42
N LEU A 660 46.37 58.96 6.72
CA LEU A 660 46.11 59.92 7.84
C LEU A 660 44.70 59.85 8.48
N THR A 661 44.48 59.51 9.77
CA THR A 661 44.88 60.08 11.11
C THR A 661 44.21 61.42 11.44
N LEU A 662 43.77 61.75 12.67
CA LEU A 662 43.93 61.26 14.06
C LEU A 662 42.55 61.52 14.80
N ASP A 663 42.19 61.29 16.08
CA ASP A 663 42.71 60.80 17.39
C ASP A 663 41.44 60.47 18.29
N VAL A 664 41.33 60.20 19.62
CA VAL A 664 42.21 60.05 20.81
C VAL A 664 41.53 59.21 21.95
N LEU A 665 42.34 58.70 22.89
CA LEU A 665 42.22 58.31 24.34
C LEU A 665 40.90 58.58 25.18
N LEU A 666 40.59 57.97 26.36
CA LEU A 666 41.28 57.07 27.33
C LEU A 666 40.32 56.36 28.36
N ASN A 667 40.76 55.22 28.92
CA ASN A 667 40.60 54.67 30.30
C ASN A 667 39.28 54.13 30.95
N ALA A 668 39.40 52.87 31.38
CA ALA A 668 39.27 52.34 32.76
C ALA A 668 37.93 51.76 33.32
N SER A 669 38.09 50.75 34.18
CA SER A 669 37.10 49.88 34.88
C SER A 669 37.69 49.47 36.26
N PRO A 670 37.13 48.52 37.07
CA PRO A 670 35.79 47.90 37.09
C PRO A 670 34.92 48.39 38.29
N PRO A 671 34.78 47.81 39.53
CA PRO A 671 35.28 46.55 40.14
C PRO A 671 34.23 45.67 40.89
N SER A 672 33.97 44.45 40.39
CA SER A 672 33.66 43.23 41.22
C SER A 672 32.32 43.15 42.00
N THR A 673 31.84 42.02 42.59
CA THR A 673 32.31 40.62 42.79
C THR A 673 31.11 39.63 42.65
N LEU A 674 31.21 38.50 41.91
CA LEU A 674 31.41 37.08 42.36
C LEU A 674 30.19 36.41 43.09
N PHE A 675 29.94 35.09 43.06
CA PHE A 675 30.73 33.90 42.64
C PHE A 675 29.84 32.66 42.28
N SER A 676 30.36 31.74 41.43
CA SER A 676 30.09 30.27 41.38
C SER A 676 28.67 29.74 41.02
N SER A 677 28.47 28.52 40.47
CA SER A 677 29.29 27.50 39.76
C SER A 677 28.37 26.32 39.36
N SER A 678 28.56 25.45 38.36
CA SER A 678 29.51 25.33 37.24
C SER A 678 29.09 24.17 36.32
N GLU A 679 29.22 24.29 35.00
CA GLU A 679 29.03 23.19 34.02
C GLU A 679 30.35 22.87 33.26
N PRO A 680 30.57 21.61 32.83
CA PRO A 680 31.68 21.23 31.96
C PRO A 680 31.39 21.53 30.46
N PRO A 681 32.42 21.66 29.60
CA PRO A 681 32.28 22.35 28.32
C PRO A 681 31.85 21.49 27.11
N LEU A 682 31.16 22.13 26.16
CA LEU A 682 30.94 21.63 24.80
C LEU A 682 32.18 21.87 23.91
N LEU A 683 32.41 20.97 22.95
CA LEU A 683 33.45 21.12 21.92
C LEU A 683 33.00 22.10 20.81
N PRO A 684 33.91 22.92 20.25
CA PRO A 684 33.57 23.89 19.23
C PRO A 684 33.40 23.26 17.83
N PHE A 685 32.37 23.71 17.09
CA PHE A 685 32.20 23.38 15.68
C PHE A 685 33.26 24.07 14.80
N THR A 686 33.93 23.32 13.92
CA THR A 686 34.74 23.86 12.82
C THR A 686 33.95 23.87 11.50
N PRO A 687 33.94 24.97 10.72
CA PRO A 687 33.29 25.00 9.41
C PRO A 687 34.07 24.19 8.36
N PRO A 688 33.39 23.68 7.30
CA PRO A 688 34.06 22.94 6.22
C PRO A 688 34.88 23.89 5.31
N PRO A 689 35.97 23.39 4.68
CA PRO A 689 36.80 24.18 3.79
C PRO A 689 36.14 24.47 2.43
N SER A 690 36.51 25.61 1.84
CA SER A 690 36.00 26.10 0.55
C SER A 690 36.34 25.18 -0.63
N ALA A 691 35.49 25.20 -1.66
CA ALA A 691 35.66 24.37 -2.86
C ALA A 691 36.94 24.71 -3.67
N LEU A 692 37.64 23.68 -4.12
CA LEU A 692 38.74 23.78 -5.09
C LEU A 692 38.20 23.76 -6.53
N THR A 693 38.54 24.79 -7.30
CA THR A 693 38.17 24.90 -8.72
C THR A 693 39.04 23.99 -9.58
N ILE A 694 38.43 23.01 -10.26
CA ILE A 694 39.12 22.23 -11.30
C ILE A 694 38.88 22.88 -12.65
N SER A 695 39.97 23.30 -13.30
CA SER A 695 39.96 23.88 -14.65
C SER A 695 39.88 22.81 -15.73
N VAL A 696 38.90 22.90 -16.61
CA VAL A 696 38.84 22.11 -17.86
C VAL A 696 39.71 22.80 -18.93
N SER A 697 40.47 22.03 -19.71
CA SER A 697 41.16 22.51 -20.91
C SER A 697 41.25 21.39 -21.96
N PRO A 698 40.96 21.67 -23.25
CA PRO A 698 40.89 20.63 -24.28
C PRO A 698 42.25 20.40 -24.96
N SER A 699 42.49 19.16 -25.42
CA SER A 699 43.58 18.84 -26.35
C SER A 699 43.15 17.72 -27.32
N THR A 700 43.74 17.72 -28.52
CA THR A 700 43.31 16.91 -29.68
C THR A 700 44.10 15.61 -29.84
N PRO A 701 43.51 14.54 -30.42
CA PRO A 701 44.17 13.25 -30.62
C PRO A 701 44.92 13.12 -31.96
N THR A 702 46.03 12.35 -31.99
CA THR A 702 46.63 11.57 -33.12
C THR A 702 48.09 11.20 -32.76
N PRO A 703 48.76 10.23 -33.42
CA PRO A 703 48.26 8.98 -34.01
C PRO A 703 49.12 7.71 -33.68
N HIS A 704 48.58 6.53 -34.04
CA HIS A 704 49.24 5.23 -34.35
C HIS A 704 50.53 4.74 -33.64
N HIS A 705 50.49 3.47 -33.20
CA HIS A 705 51.30 2.41 -33.85
C HIS A 705 50.62 1.04 -33.76
N THR A 706 51.06 0.07 -34.58
CA THR A 706 50.40 -1.24 -34.81
C THR A 706 51.26 -2.43 -34.39
N THR A 707 50.64 -3.57 -34.04
CA THR A 707 51.23 -4.93 -34.24
C THR A 707 50.21 -6.07 -34.19
N SER A 708 50.39 -7.06 -35.07
CA SER A 708 49.71 -8.37 -35.19
C SER A 708 50.62 -9.24 -36.08
N PRO A 709 50.38 -10.56 -36.33
CA PRO A 709 49.37 -11.48 -35.81
C PRO A 709 50.10 -12.66 -35.07
N PRO A 710 50.04 -13.99 -35.36
CA PRO A 710 49.49 -14.76 -36.49
C PRO A 710 48.25 -15.62 -36.17
N SER A 711 47.59 -16.09 -37.24
CA SER A 711 46.60 -17.18 -37.22
C SER A 711 47.13 -18.40 -37.99
N LEU A 712 46.57 -19.59 -37.74
CA LEU A 712 46.78 -20.81 -38.52
C LEU A 712 45.43 -21.51 -38.79
N THR A 713 45.38 -22.38 -39.82
CA THR A 713 44.18 -22.55 -40.63
C THR A 713 43.96 -23.97 -41.18
N PHE A 714 42.67 -24.27 -41.47
CA PHE A 714 42.16 -25.33 -42.38
C PHE A 714 42.36 -26.81 -41.96
N PRO A 715 41.66 -27.79 -42.60
CA PRO A 715 40.73 -27.69 -43.75
C PRO A 715 39.27 -28.15 -43.46
N ALA A 716 38.42 -28.12 -44.51
CA ALA A 716 37.02 -28.54 -44.48
C ALA A 716 36.66 -29.42 -45.70
N ALA A 717 35.66 -30.30 -45.55
CA ALA A 717 34.98 -31.06 -46.61
C ALA A 717 33.69 -31.70 -46.03
N TYR A 718 32.56 -31.89 -46.74
CA TYR A 718 32.15 -31.40 -48.06
C TYR A 718 30.60 -31.31 -48.14
N HIS A 719 30.10 -30.60 -49.16
CA HIS A 719 28.73 -30.40 -49.69
C HIS A 719 27.67 -31.52 -49.48
N ASP A 720 26.34 -31.25 -49.46
CA ASP A 720 25.53 -30.01 -49.68
C ASP A 720 24.28 -30.01 -48.74
N THR A 721 23.06 -29.45 -48.92
CA THR A 721 22.24 -28.95 -50.07
C THR A 721 21.47 -27.65 -49.79
N LEU A 722 21.02 -26.98 -50.87
CA LEU A 722 20.18 -25.77 -50.94
C LEU A 722 18.66 -26.06 -50.73
N PRO A 723 17.74 -25.05 -50.63
CA PRO A 723 17.93 -23.60 -50.83
C PRO A 723 17.43 -22.66 -49.69
N THR A 724 17.63 -21.36 -49.90
CA THR A 724 17.43 -20.26 -48.93
C THR A 724 16.12 -19.48 -49.08
N SER A 725 15.59 -18.96 -47.97
CA SER A 725 14.97 -17.63 -47.92
C SER A 725 15.24 -16.94 -46.57
N ARG A 726 15.15 -15.61 -46.52
CA ARG A 726 15.43 -14.80 -45.31
C ARG A 726 14.13 -14.52 -44.55
N VAL A 727 14.22 -14.50 -43.21
CA VAL A 727 13.28 -13.75 -42.36
C VAL A 727 14.10 -12.81 -41.48
N SER A 728 13.74 -11.53 -41.49
CA SER A 728 14.34 -10.47 -40.65
C SER A 728 13.64 -10.37 -39.30
N THR A 729 14.35 -9.92 -38.27
CA THR A 729 13.75 -9.46 -37.02
C THR A 729 12.97 -8.16 -37.23
N ASP A 730 11.87 -7.96 -36.49
CA ASP A 730 11.82 -6.90 -35.46
C ASP A 730 10.49 -6.82 -34.68
N CYS A 731 10.63 -6.68 -33.36
CA CYS A 731 9.87 -5.85 -32.40
C CYS A 731 8.33 -5.87 -32.19
N HIS A 732 7.99 -5.57 -30.93
CA HIS A 732 6.75 -4.96 -30.37
C HIS A 732 5.45 -5.76 -30.09
N SER A 733 5.42 -6.36 -28.89
CA SER A 733 4.51 -6.03 -27.77
C SER A 733 3.15 -5.33 -27.99
N ASN A 734 2.06 -5.96 -27.52
CA ASN A 734 1.03 -5.40 -26.61
C ASN A 734 0.15 -6.55 -26.06
N MET A 735 -0.04 -6.71 -24.74
CA MET A 735 -0.96 -5.97 -23.85
C MET A 735 -2.43 -5.96 -24.30
N ARG A 736 -3.33 -6.42 -23.43
CA ARG A 736 -4.79 -6.29 -23.56
C ARG A 736 -5.37 -5.53 -22.37
N SER A 737 -6.15 -4.50 -22.65
CA SER A 737 -7.00 -3.78 -21.71
C SER A 737 -8.40 -3.64 -22.31
N ASN A 738 -9.45 -4.00 -21.57
CA ASN A 738 -10.82 -3.89 -22.04
C ASN A 738 -11.36 -2.48 -21.79
N SER A 739 -11.72 -1.76 -22.86
CA SER A 739 -12.54 -0.54 -22.80
C SER A 739 -13.34 -0.39 -24.10
N ILE A 740 -14.62 -0.06 -24.00
CA ILE A 740 -15.51 0.19 -25.14
C ILE A 740 -15.79 1.68 -25.24
N SER A 741 -15.37 2.30 -26.34
CA SER A 741 -16.01 3.49 -26.92
C SER A 741 -15.44 3.76 -28.31
N SER A 742 -16.31 4.06 -29.28
CA SER A 742 -15.96 4.08 -30.71
C SER A 742 -15.28 5.38 -31.17
N ILE A 743 -14.18 5.25 -31.92
CA ILE A 743 -13.73 6.24 -32.92
C ILE A 743 -13.38 5.48 -34.20
N SER A 744 -13.91 5.94 -35.34
CA SER A 744 -13.62 5.42 -36.66
C SER A 744 -12.64 6.34 -37.40
N SER A 745 -11.57 5.80 -37.98
CA SER A 745 -10.68 6.52 -38.90
C SER A 745 -10.12 5.54 -39.92
N SER A 746 -10.13 5.93 -41.19
CA SER A 746 -9.76 5.08 -42.32
C SER A 746 -8.29 5.27 -42.72
N SER A 747 -7.61 4.18 -43.04
CA SER A 747 -6.31 4.23 -43.74
C SER A 747 -6.05 2.97 -44.57
N SER A 748 -5.60 3.18 -45.81
CA SER A 748 -4.94 2.22 -46.72
C SER A 748 -5.51 0.80 -46.79
N ALA A 749 -6.32 0.53 -47.82
CA ALA A 749 -6.56 -0.84 -48.27
C ALA A 749 -5.27 -1.44 -48.84
N TRP A 750 -4.73 -2.43 -48.15
CA TRP A 750 -4.02 -3.56 -48.75
C TRP A 750 -5.01 -4.72 -48.77
N ASP A 751 -4.90 -5.64 -49.73
CA ASP A 751 -5.94 -6.66 -49.96
C ASP A 751 -6.25 -7.47 -48.70
N CYS A 752 -7.45 -7.25 -48.17
CA CYS A 752 -7.90 -7.83 -46.91
C CYS A 752 -8.50 -9.20 -47.20
N GLU A 753 -7.77 -10.26 -46.90
CA GLU A 753 -8.35 -11.60 -46.73
C GLU A 753 -9.56 -11.47 -45.79
N ASP A 754 -10.76 -11.90 -46.23
CA ASP A 754 -12.03 -11.52 -45.60
C ASP A 754 -12.24 -12.24 -44.25
N SER A 755 -11.53 -11.74 -43.25
CA SER A 755 -11.49 -12.28 -41.91
C SER A 755 -12.79 -11.98 -41.18
N MET A 756 -13.36 -13.01 -40.57
CA MET A 756 -14.61 -12.93 -39.85
C MET A 756 -14.39 -13.11 -38.35
N GLN A 757 -15.13 -12.34 -37.56
CA GLN A 757 -15.26 -12.63 -36.14
C GLN A 757 -16.28 -13.76 -35.97
N ILE A 758 -15.92 -14.75 -35.16
CA ILE A 758 -16.81 -15.81 -34.67
C ILE A 758 -16.76 -15.82 -33.14
N PHE A 759 -17.83 -16.31 -32.53
CA PHE A 759 -17.96 -16.41 -31.08
C PHE A 759 -17.86 -17.86 -30.65
N VAL A 760 -16.98 -18.16 -29.68
CA VAL A 760 -16.83 -19.53 -29.17
C VAL A 760 -17.26 -19.57 -27.71
N LYS A 761 -18.29 -20.38 -27.42
CA LYS A 761 -18.80 -20.63 -26.08
C LYS A 761 -18.10 -21.84 -25.47
N ASN A 762 -17.39 -21.61 -24.36
CA ASN A 762 -16.62 -22.63 -23.66
C ASN A 762 -17.51 -23.56 -22.81
N ILE A 763 -16.90 -24.60 -22.24
CA ILE A 763 -17.56 -25.61 -21.42
C ILE A 763 -18.09 -25.08 -20.07
N ALA A 764 -17.63 -23.91 -19.61
CA ALA A 764 -18.15 -23.21 -18.44
C ALA A 764 -19.36 -22.29 -18.78
N GLY A 765 -19.66 -22.12 -20.07
CA GLY A 765 -20.76 -21.29 -20.55
C GLY A 765 -20.38 -19.84 -20.86
N GLU A 766 -19.10 -19.48 -20.82
CA GLU A 766 -18.60 -18.16 -21.19
C GLU A 766 -18.35 -18.10 -22.71
N THR A 767 -18.68 -16.97 -23.34
CA THR A 767 -18.47 -16.77 -24.78
C THR A 767 -17.33 -15.78 -25.02
N PHE A 768 -16.37 -16.12 -25.89
CA PHE A 768 -15.29 -15.21 -26.29
C PHE A 768 -15.21 -15.04 -27.82
N PRO A 769 -14.85 -13.85 -28.33
CA PRO A 769 -14.62 -13.62 -29.75
C PRO A 769 -13.27 -14.18 -30.21
N LEU A 770 -13.23 -14.68 -31.43
CA LEU A 770 -12.05 -15.09 -32.17
C LEU A 770 -12.20 -14.60 -33.62
N THR A 771 -11.19 -13.93 -34.16
CA THR A 771 -11.17 -13.50 -35.57
C THR A 771 -10.33 -14.50 -36.37
N VAL A 772 -10.88 -15.01 -37.48
CA VAL A 772 -10.26 -16.01 -38.37
C VAL A 772 -10.67 -15.77 -39.83
N PRO A 773 -9.83 -16.12 -40.83
CA PRO A 773 -10.25 -16.23 -42.23
C PRO A 773 -11.44 -17.19 -42.44
N SER A 774 -12.28 -16.92 -43.44
CA SER A 774 -13.50 -17.69 -43.74
C SER A 774 -13.25 -19.10 -44.32
N ASP A 775 -12.05 -19.33 -44.84
CA ASP A 775 -11.52 -20.61 -45.34
C ASP A 775 -10.80 -21.45 -44.26
N THR A 776 -10.63 -20.94 -43.04
CA THR A 776 -9.93 -21.64 -41.94
C THR A 776 -10.47 -23.06 -41.75
N SER A 777 -9.59 -24.07 -41.77
CA SER A 777 -9.98 -25.47 -41.53
C SER A 777 -10.37 -25.75 -40.08
N ILE A 778 -11.25 -26.73 -39.86
CA ILE A 778 -11.70 -27.12 -38.52
C ILE A 778 -10.54 -27.62 -37.64
N GLU A 779 -9.51 -28.25 -38.21
CA GLU A 779 -8.30 -28.64 -37.46
C GLU A 779 -7.47 -27.43 -37.03
N THR A 780 -7.30 -26.43 -37.90
CA THR A 780 -6.62 -25.16 -37.57
C THR A 780 -7.36 -24.45 -36.44
N LEU A 781 -8.69 -24.36 -36.53
CA LEU A 781 -9.52 -23.77 -35.48
C LEU A 781 -9.44 -24.55 -34.16
N LYS A 782 -9.45 -25.89 -34.17
CA LYS A 782 -9.24 -26.72 -32.96
C LYS A 782 -7.88 -26.44 -32.33
N SER A 783 -6.83 -26.24 -33.12
CA SER A 783 -5.47 -25.96 -32.63
C SER A 783 -5.36 -24.55 -32.00
N LEU A 784 -5.97 -23.53 -32.62
CA LEU A 784 -6.08 -22.18 -32.04
C LEU A 784 -6.87 -22.18 -30.73
N LEU A 785 -7.93 -22.99 -30.64
CA LEU A 785 -8.75 -23.12 -29.44
C LEU A 785 -8.08 -23.96 -28.35
N ALA A 786 -7.25 -24.96 -28.69
CA ALA A 786 -6.45 -25.71 -27.74
C ALA A 786 -5.48 -24.80 -26.97
N LEU A 787 -4.72 -23.99 -27.71
CA LEU A 787 -3.82 -22.96 -27.15
C LEU A 787 -4.57 -21.95 -26.27
N ARG A 788 -5.77 -21.52 -26.69
CA ARG A 788 -6.55 -20.49 -26.00
C ARG A 788 -7.38 -21.00 -24.81
N THR A 789 -7.62 -22.31 -24.71
CA THR A 789 -8.37 -22.93 -23.59
C THR A 789 -7.51 -23.80 -22.67
N ASN A 790 -6.24 -24.03 -23.02
CA ASN A 790 -5.32 -24.92 -22.32
C ASN A 790 -5.88 -26.37 -22.18
N LEU A 791 -6.51 -26.85 -23.25
CA LEU A 791 -7.05 -28.20 -23.39
C LEU A 791 -6.43 -28.85 -24.65
N PRO A 792 -6.14 -30.16 -24.66
CA PRO A 792 -5.61 -30.84 -25.84
C PRO A 792 -6.63 -30.86 -26.98
N SER A 793 -6.16 -30.70 -28.22
CA SER A 793 -7.01 -30.64 -29.43
C SER A 793 -7.84 -31.92 -29.66
N SER A 794 -7.40 -33.05 -29.12
CA SER A 794 -8.14 -34.34 -29.09
C SER A 794 -9.49 -34.26 -28.39
N ASP A 795 -9.61 -33.39 -27.39
CA ASP A 795 -10.74 -33.36 -26.46
C ASP A 795 -11.78 -32.30 -26.87
N LEU A 796 -11.44 -31.42 -27.82
CA LEU A 796 -12.27 -30.33 -28.31
C LEU A 796 -13.22 -30.78 -29.41
N ARG A 797 -14.49 -31.01 -29.05
CA ARG A 797 -15.58 -31.17 -30.03
C ARG A 797 -16.28 -29.84 -30.26
N LEU A 798 -16.27 -29.36 -31.50
CA LEU A 798 -17.01 -28.17 -31.90
C LEU A 798 -18.41 -28.53 -32.39
N VAL A 799 -19.40 -27.70 -32.05
CA VAL A 799 -20.80 -27.80 -32.49
C VAL A 799 -21.26 -26.44 -32.99
N HIS A 800 -21.86 -26.41 -34.18
CA HIS A 800 -22.56 -25.23 -34.72
C HIS A 800 -23.93 -25.65 -35.26
N ALA A 801 -24.97 -24.84 -35.01
CA ALA A 801 -26.36 -25.13 -35.40
C ALA A 801 -26.84 -26.58 -35.07
N GLY A 802 -26.36 -27.16 -33.97
CA GLY A 802 -26.67 -28.54 -33.56
C GLY A 802 -25.90 -29.65 -34.30
N LYS A 803 -25.06 -29.32 -35.29
CA LYS A 803 -24.18 -30.27 -36.00
C LYS A 803 -22.77 -30.27 -35.41
N HIS A 804 -22.15 -31.45 -35.31
CA HIS A 804 -20.75 -31.58 -34.91
C HIS A 804 -19.81 -31.28 -36.09
N LEU A 805 -18.72 -30.53 -35.85
CA LEU A 805 -17.68 -30.24 -36.84
C LEU A 805 -16.62 -31.36 -36.79
N THR A 806 -16.87 -32.42 -37.55
CA THR A 806 -16.13 -33.70 -37.49
C THR A 806 -15.00 -33.79 -38.51
N SER A 807 -15.19 -33.26 -39.72
CA SER A 807 -14.16 -33.27 -40.77
C SER A 807 -13.00 -32.35 -40.37
N ALA A 808 -11.76 -32.76 -40.60
CA ALA A 808 -10.57 -31.98 -40.25
C ALA A 808 -10.28 -30.91 -41.31
N ASP A 809 -10.30 -31.33 -42.58
CA ASP A 809 -9.91 -30.57 -43.77
C ASP A 809 -10.97 -29.57 -44.25
N SER A 810 -12.23 -29.77 -43.86
CA SER A 810 -13.33 -28.85 -44.20
C SER A 810 -13.12 -27.47 -43.56
N THR A 811 -13.51 -26.43 -44.30
CA THR A 811 -13.45 -25.03 -43.91
C THR A 811 -14.65 -24.62 -43.04
N LEU A 812 -14.61 -23.41 -42.47
CA LEU A 812 -15.78 -22.81 -41.82
C LEU A 812 -16.91 -22.51 -42.83
N THR A 813 -16.56 -22.13 -44.05
CA THR A 813 -17.52 -21.88 -45.15
C THR A 813 -18.28 -23.16 -45.53
N ASP A 814 -17.62 -24.34 -45.58
CA ASP A 814 -18.27 -25.63 -45.89
C ASP A 814 -19.36 -26.03 -44.87
N TYR A 815 -19.27 -25.50 -43.65
CA TYR A 815 -20.26 -25.70 -42.59
C TYR A 815 -21.30 -24.56 -42.49
N ASN A 816 -21.32 -23.63 -43.45
CA ASN A 816 -22.13 -22.39 -43.48
C ASN A 816 -21.91 -21.49 -42.24
N ILE A 817 -20.70 -21.48 -41.66
CA ILE A 817 -20.38 -20.65 -40.50
C ILE A 817 -19.99 -19.25 -40.98
N ALA A 818 -20.94 -18.31 -40.91
CA ALA A 818 -20.75 -16.92 -41.30
C ALA A 818 -20.16 -16.05 -40.16
N ARG A 819 -19.82 -14.79 -40.47
CA ARG A 819 -19.46 -13.75 -39.49
C ARG A 819 -20.51 -13.66 -38.37
N ASP A 820 -20.05 -13.45 -37.14
CA ASP A 820 -20.79 -13.42 -35.88
C ASP A 820 -21.49 -14.74 -35.47
N SER A 821 -21.22 -15.85 -36.17
CA SER A 821 -21.68 -17.18 -35.76
C SER A 821 -21.15 -17.60 -34.39
N THR A 822 -22.03 -18.20 -33.57
CA THR A 822 -21.63 -18.86 -32.32
C THR A 822 -21.36 -20.35 -32.53
N LEU A 823 -20.20 -20.81 -32.07
CA LEU A 823 -19.82 -22.21 -31.95
C LEU A 823 -19.80 -22.60 -30.46
N HIS A 824 -20.14 -23.85 -30.17
CA HIS A 824 -20.11 -24.40 -28.83
C HIS A 824 -19.01 -25.46 -28.70
N LEU A 825 -18.21 -25.36 -27.64
CA LEU A 825 -17.32 -26.45 -27.21
C LEU A 825 -18.13 -27.46 -26.39
N ALA A 826 -18.24 -28.67 -26.93
CA ALA A 826 -18.91 -29.81 -26.30
C ALA A 826 -17.88 -30.79 -25.73
N LEU A 827 -18.12 -31.25 -24.50
CA LEU A 827 -17.36 -32.37 -23.93
C LEU A 827 -17.77 -33.70 -24.62
N PRO A 828 -16.89 -34.72 -24.64
CA PRO A 828 -17.24 -36.05 -25.12
C PRO A 828 -18.44 -36.63 -24.35
N VAL A 829 -19.51 -36.96 -25.07
CA VAL A 829 -20.72 -37.56 -24.47
C VAL A 829 -20.36 -38.90 -23.84
N ARG A 830 -20.60 -39.06 -22.53
CA ARG A 830 -20.49 -40.35 -21.83
C ARG A 830 -21.65 -41.29 -22.18
N GLY A 831 -21.75 -41.66 -23.46
CA GLY A 831 -22.66 -42.68 -23.98
C GLY A 831 -22.09 -44.11 -23.92
N GLY A 832 -20.91 -44.28 -23.34
CA GLY A 832 -20.30 -45.60 -23.11
C GLY A 832 -20.64 -46.16 -21.73
N MET A 833 -20.90 -47.46 -21.66
CA MET A 833 -21.04 -48.22 -20.42
C MET A 833 -19.88 -47.88 -19.47
N PRO A 834 -20.13 -47.54 -18.19
CA PRO A 834 -19.08 -46.99 -17.33
C PRO A 834 -17.93 -48.00 -17.18
N PRO A 835 -16.67 -47.59 -17.43
CA PRO A 835 -15.53 -48.51 -17.41
C PRO A 835 -15.44 -49.18 -16.05
N LYS A 836 -15.25 -50.50 -16.04
CA LYS A 836 -15.23 -51.34 -14.82
C LYS A 836 -14.35 -50.66 -13.76
N LYS A 837 -14.95 -50.32 -12.60
CA LYS A 837 -14.24 -49.67 -11.49
C LYS A 837 -13.04 -50.54 -11.11
N ILE A 838 -11.83 -50.00 -11.32
CA ILE A 838 -10.57 -50.69 -11.01
C ILE A 838 -10.58 -51.02 -9.52
N ARG A 839 -10.49 -52.31 -9.19
CA ARG A 839 -10.46 -52.81 -7.82
C ARG A 839 -9.01 -52.98 -7.37
N CYS A 840 -8.82 -52.99 -6.06
CA CYS A 840 -7.55 -53.41 -5.50
C CYS A 840 -7.22 -54.86 -5.89
N SER A 841 -5.99 -55.10 -6.38
CA SER A 841 -5.45 -56.40 -6.77
C SER A 841 -5.01 -57.27 -5.58
N TYR A 842 -5.11 -56.75 -4.35
CA TYR A 842 -4.88 -57.54 -3.14
C TYR A 842 -6.03 -58.53 -2.93
N LYS A 843 -5.69 -59.78 -2.58
CA LYS A 843 -6.67 -60.87 -2.47
C LYS A 843 -7.78 -60.52 -1.48
N ASP A 844 -9.02 -60.83 -1.85
CA ASP A 844 -10.25 -60.57 -1.09
C ASP A 844 -10.57 -59.09 -0.77
N CYS A 845 -9.77 -58.13 -1.24
CA CYS A 845 -10.06 -56.70 -1.10
C CYS A 845 -11.24 -56.28 -2.00
N LYS A 846 -12.18 -55.51 -1.43
CA LYS A 846 -13.38 -55.01 -2.13
C LYS A 846 -13.34 -53.51 -2.43
N ASP A 847 -12.27 -52.82 -2.04
CA ASP A 847 -12.07 -51.39 -2.26
C ASP A 847 -11.71 -51.07 -3.72
N ALA A 848 -11.99 -49.84 -4.14
CA ALA A 848 -11.51 -49.29 -5.40
C ALA A 848 -10.02 -48.86 -5.30
N ALA A 849 -9.25 -49.07 -6.37
CA ALA A 849 -7.89 -48.57 -6.48
C ALA A 849 -7.87 -47.04 -6.72
N GLN A 850 -6.78 -46.36 -6.33
CA GLN A 850 -6.65 -44.90 -6.50
C GLN A 850 -5.63 -44.52 -7.60
N ARG A 851 -6.10 -43.75 -8.59
CA ARG A 851 -5.41 -43.42 -9.86
C ARG A 851 -4.11 -42.59 -9.79
N ILE A 852 -3.67 -42.22 -8.59
CA ILE A 852 -2.45 -41.42 -8.36
C ILE A 852 -1.58 -42.12 -7.30
N VAL A 853 -2.12 -43.13 -6.62
CA VAL A 853 -1.61 -43.68 -5.35
C VAL A 853 -2.01 -45.15 -5.27
N GLY A 854 -1.06 -46.04 -5.56
CA GLY A 854 -1.29 -47.49 -5.48
C GLY A 854 -1.15 -48.24 -6.79
N ASP A 855 -0.66 -47.64 -7.87
CA ASP A 855 -0.23 -48.41 -9.05
C ASP A 855 1.25 -48.79 -8.89
N CYS A 856 1.61 -50.04 -9.20
CA CYS A 856 3.00 -50.51 -9.12
C CYS A 856 3.72 -50.25 -10.44
N GLY A 857 4.92 -49.63 -10.40
CA GLY A 857 5.72 -49.39 -11.61
C GLY A 857 6.28 -50.66 -12.28
N PHE A 858 6.22 -51.82 -11.61
CA PHE A 858 6.86 -53.07 -12.03
C PHE A 858 5.87 -54.22 -12.28
N CYS A 859 4.57 -54.04 -12.02
CA CYS A 859 3.53 -55.02 -12.32
C CYS A 859 2.21 -54.31 -12.64
N SER A 860 1.31 -54.95 -13.39
CA SER A 860 -0.03 -54.41 -13.71
C SER A 860 -1.03 -54.44 -12.54
N GLY A 861 -0.53 -54.38 -11.31
CA GLY A 861 -1.30 -54.39 -10.07
C GLY A 861 -1.73 -52.98 -9.63
N HIS A 862 -3.02 -52.84 -9.35
CA HIS A 862 -3.65 -51.60 -8.89
C HIS A 862 -4.09 -51.76 -7.42
N PHE A 863 -3.82 -50.80 -6.54
CA PHE A 863 -4.07 -50.92 -5.10
C PHE A 863 -4.88 -49.74 -4.55
N CYS A 864 -5.62 -49.98 -3.45
CA CYS A 864 -6.40 -48.95 -2.77
C CYS A 864 -5.54 -48.22 -1.72
N GLY A 865 -6.04 -47.11 -1.18
CA GLY A 865 -5.33 -46.33 -0.15
C GLY A 865 -5.01 -47.10 1.15
N ARG A 866 -5.68 -48.24 1.41
CA ARG A 866 -5.36 -49.15 2.53
C ARG A 866 -4.22 -50.15 2.23
N HIS A 867 -3.88 -50.37 0.96
CA HIS A 867 -2.81 -51.27 0.53
C HIS A 867 -1.75 -50.51 -0.28
N ARG A 868 -1.41 -49.30 0.18
CA ARG A 868 -0.54 -48.35 -0.52
C ARG A 868 0.94 -48.71 -0.35
N LEU A 869 1.49 -49.42 -1.34
CA LEU A 869 2.92 -49.51 -1.73
C LEU A 869 3.93 -50.08 -0.69
N LEU A 870 4.85 -50.89 -1.22
CA LEU A 870 6.10 -51.41 -0.62
C LEU A 870 6.05 -52.46 0.51
N GLU A 871 5.06 -52.49 1.39
CA GLU A 871 5.06 -53.43 2.54
C GLU A 871 4.32 -54.75 2.25
N ASP A 872 3.01 -54.73 2.00
CA ASP A 872 2.18 -55.95 1.90
C ASP A 872 2.08 -56.61 0.50
N HIS A 873 2.39 -55.87 -0.57
CA HIS A 873 2.36 -56.44 -1.93
C HIS A 873 3.67 -57.18 -2.22
N LYS A 874 3.59 -58.35 -2.86
CA LYS A 874 4.75 -59.10 -3.37
C LYS A 874 4.65 -59.26 -4.88
N CYS A 875 5.64 -58.77 -5.62
CA CYS A 875 5.86 -59.03 -7.05
C CYS A 875 7.34 -59.35 -7.28
N SER A 876 7.67 -59.94 -8.43
CA SER A 876 9.00 -60.50 -8.72
C SER A 876 10.14 -59.47 -8.66
N GLY A 877 9.93 -58.25 -9.16
CA GLY A 877 10.94 -57.18 -9.15
C GLY A 877 10.98 -56.33 -7.87
N LEU A 878 10.23 -56.70 -6.82
CA LEU A 878 10.11 -55.84 -5.63
C LEU A 878 11.40 -55.81 -4.79
N GLU A 879 12.09 -56.95 -4.64
CA GLU A 879 13.27 -57.03 -3.79
C GLU A 879 14.47 -56.33 -4.45
N ASP A 880 14.60 -56.38 -5.78
CA ASP A 880 15.57 -55.57 -6.54
C ASP A 880 15.27 -54.07 -6.38
N CYS A 881 14.01 -53.65 -6.47
CA CYS A 881 13.61 -52.26 -6.27
C CYS A 881 13.83 -51.78 -4.82
N LYS A 882 13.54 -52.62 -3.82
CA LYS A 882 13.86 -52.35 -2.42
C LYS A 882 15.36 -52.20 -2.22
N LYS A 883 16.17 -53.11 -2.80
CA LYS A 883 17.63 -53.06 -2.75
C LYS A 883 18.15 -51.77 -3.40
N GLU A 884 17.77 -51.45 -4.63
CA GLU A 884 18.18 -50.23 -5.35
C GLU A 884 17.72 -48.95 -4.63
N SER A 885 16.55 -48.95 -3.97
CA SER A 885 16.10 -47.84 -3.13
C SER A 885 16.91 -47.74 -1.84
N HIS A 886 17.25 -48.87 -1.21
CA HIS A 886 18.04 -48.91 0.02
C HIS A 886 19.52 -48.57 -0.22
N GLU A 887 20.07 -48.94 -1.38
CA GLU A 887 21.42 -48.58 -1.83
C GLU A 887 21.52 -47.08 -2.10
N ARG A 888 20.63 -46.47 -2.91
CA ARG A 888 20.60 -45.01 -3.11
C ARG A 888 20.42 -44.23 -1.80
N ASN A 889 19.56 -44.71 -0.90
CA ASN A 889 19.38 -44.09 0.42
C ASN A 889 20.63 -44.27 1.30
N ALA A 890 21.32 -45.41 1.24
CA ALA A 890 22.55 -45.65 1.98
C ALA A 890 23.75 -44.85 1.43
N GLU A 891 23.89 -44.72 0.10
CA GLU A 891 24.88 -43.84 -0.52
C GLU A 891 24.68 -42.40 -0.07
N LYS A 892 23.44 -41.90 -0.15
CA LYS A 892 23.10 -40.56 0.31
C LYS A 892 23.35 -40.38 1.82
N LEU A 893 22.90 -41.32 2.66
CA LEU A 893 23.10 -41.21 4.11
C LEU A 893 24.58 -41.29 4.50
N ASN A 894 25.40 -42.05 3.76
CA ASN A 894 26.85 -42.10 3.98
C ASN A 894 27.57 -40.85 3.46
N SER A 895 27.10 -40.20 2.39
CA SER A 895 27.66 -38.93 1.92
C SER A 895 27.26 -37.74 2.79
N GLU A 896 26.11 -37.80 3.48
CA GLU A 896 25.64 -36.82 4.46
C GLU A 896 26.11 -37.15 5.91
N ARG A 897 26.86 -38.24 6.12
CA ARG A 897 27.29 -38.70 7.46
C ARG A 897 28.43 -37.84 8.01
N THR A 898 28.21 -37.21 9.16
CA THR A 898 29.28 -36.55 9.93
C THR A 898 30.36 -37.56 10.32
N VAL A 899 31.59 -37.36 9.84
CA VAL A 899 32.74 -38.22 10.14
C VAL A 899 33.51 -37.61 11.33
N ALA A 900 33.70 -38.39 12.39
CA ALA A 900 34.57 -37.99 13.49
C ALA A 900 36.04 -38.16 13.07
N ILE A 901 36.75 -37.04 12.88
CA ILE A 901 38.19 -37.02 12.62
C ILE A 901 38.90 -37.43 13.92
N ARG A 902 39.40 -38.67 14.00
CA ARG A 902 40.25 -39.11 15.11
C ARG A 902 41.66 -38.55 14.92
N GLY A 903 41.99 -37.49 15.66
CA GLY A 903 43.29 -36.83 15.59
C GLY A 903 43.28 -35.34 15.99
N ILE A 904 42.09 -34.80 16.29
CA ILE A 904 41.84 -33.49 16.90
C ILE A 904 40.92 -33.75 18.09
#